data_AF-A0AB39PDF8-F1
#
_entry.id   AF-A0AB39PDF8-F1
#
_cell.length_a   1.000
_cell.length_b   1.000
_cell.length_c   1.000
_cell.angle_alpha   90.00
_cell.angle_beta   90.00
_cell.angle_gamma   90.00
#
_symmetry.space_group_name_H-M   'P 1'
#
loop_
_entity.id
_entity.type
_entity.pdbx_description
1 polymer ?
#
loop_
_entity_poly.entity_id
_entity_poly.type
_entity_poly.pdbx_seq_one_letter_code
_entity_poly.pdbx_strand_id
1 'polypeptide(L)'
;MDLRLPRLRGPALRGPRRWIAAAAAVAVLAGVGTWTAVASDDAPPVHRADRVMALGDGVRIDTSYFTAGSGRRPAVLLGHGFGGSKDDVKGEAEKLARDGYAVLTWSARGFGRSTGKIGLNDPKGEVADVSKLIDWLAKRPEVRLDKAGDPRVGVTGGSYGGAISLLAAGYDRRVDAIAPAITYWNLSDALFPNGVFKKLWAGIFINSGGGCDRFEARLCTMYDRVAESGKPDAAAEKLLEERSPSAVADRIKVPTLIVQGQSDSLFPLGQADAMAKAISANGAPVDVDWISGGHDGGDMEADRVQARVGSWFDRYLKDEPGVDTGPAFRVTRTGGIDSTDGAAQLRGASGDAYPGLSSGGHTVALTGGEQSFQNPAGASPPAISALPGLGGSGGLSQLSALGVGVSLDFPGQFAKFDSATLTRDLRITGSPTATVHVKSSTGDAVLFGKVYDVGPGGTQQVLPSQLVAPVRVENAKAGKDVTLTLPAVDHEVQKGHRLRLVLASTDLGYASPAAPATYSVSLKGDLTVPTAPGVTTAAAPLPAWVWWLPLAGAALALALLLTGRRRTATPAPDPELAEVPLQITDLSKRYAKSADRYAVRDLGFRVEKGQVLGLLGPNGAGKTTTLRMLMGLIKPDGGEIRVFGHAIRPGAPVLSRVGAFVEGAGFLPHLSGRENLELYWQATGRPPEDAHLEEALEIAGLGDALARAVRTYSQGMRQRLAIAQAMLGLPDLLILDEPTNGLDPPQIREMREVMIRYAAAGRTVIVSSHLLAEVEQSCTHLVVMDRGRLIQAGPVAEIVGSGDTLLIGTGSPVEEPVVEKVGALPGVASAVAAEGGLLVRLDPDGSAERLVVELVRLEVPVASVGPHRRLEDAFLTLIGGAA
;
A
#
# COMPACT_ATOMS: atom_id res chain seq x y z
N MET A 1 -23.30 -7.00 66.36
CA MET A 1 -24.62 -7.20 65.76
C MET A 1 -24.41 -7.99 64.48
N ASP A 2 -24.88 -9.24 64.50
CA ASP A 2 -25.08 -10.08 63.32
C ASP A 2 -25.80 -9.32 62.20
N LEU A 3 -25.42 -9.59 60.95
CA LEU A 3 -26.37 -9.59 59.83
C LEU A 3 -25.80 -10.46 58.70
N ARG A 4 -26.13 -11.75 58.77
CA ARG A 4 -26.06 -12.70 57.65
C ARG A 4 -27.07 -12.25 56.59
N LEU A 5 -26.62 -12.06 55.35
CA LEU A 5 -27.50 -11.92 54.18
C LEU A 5 -27.78 -13.30 53.56
N PRO A 6 -29.02 -13.56 53.08
CA PRO A 6 -29.48 -14.90 52.75
C PRO A 6 -29.05 -15.36 51.35
N ARG A 7 -28.80 -16.68 51.23
CA ARG A 7 -28.66 -17.39 49.96
C ARG A 7 -30.03 -17.46 49.25
N LEU A 8 -30.16 -16.79 48.12
CA LEU A 8 -31.26 -17.03 47.17
C LEU A 8 -30.88 -18.21 46.26
N ARG A 9 -31.56 -19.35 46.47
CA ARG A 9 -31.69 -20.44 45.49
C ARG A 9 -32.84 -20.06 44.54
N GLY A 10 -32.57 -20.01 43.24
CA GLY A 10 -33.57 -19.87 42.17
C GLY A 10 -33.11 -20.67 40.93
N PRO A 11 -34.05 -21.19 40.12
CA PRO A 11 -33.83 -22.34 39.25
C PRO A 11 -33.04 -22.01 37.97
N ALA A 12 -32.40 -23.06 37.43
CA ALA A 12 -31.71 -23.05 36.16
C ALA A 12 -32.67 -22.74 34.99
N LEU A 13 -32.67 -21.49 34.52
CA LEU A 13 -33.28 -21.12 33.24
C LEU A 13 -32.26 -21.35 32.11
N ARG A 14 -32.41 -22.50 31.44
CA ARG A 14 -31.80 -22.75 30.13
C ARG A 14 -32.50 -21.87 29.08
N GLY A 15 -31.82 -20.81 28.66
CA GLY A 15 -32.11 -20.03 27.44
C GLY A 15 -32.93 -18.75 27.67
N PRO A 16 -32.63 -17.63 26.96
CA PRO A 16 -32.10 -17.63 25.60
C PRO A 16 -30.94 -16.64 25.35
N ARG A 17 -29.70 -17.14 25.34
CA ARG A 17 -28.53 -16.39 24.85
C ARG A 17 -28.63 -15.99 23.37
N ARG A 18 -29.50 -16.65 22.59
CA ARG A 18 -29.76 -16.30 21.18
C ARG A 18 -30.49 -14.97 21.02
N TRP A 19 -31.41 -14.62 21.94
CA TRP A 19 -32.14 -13.35 21.87
C TRP A 19 -31.29 -12.16 22.31
N ILE A 20 -30.36 -12.36 23.24
CA ILE A 20 -29.39 -11.31 23.64
C ILE A 20 -28.37 -11.06 22.53
N ALA A 21 -27.89 -12.12 21.85
CA ALA A 21 -27.01 -11.97 20.69
C ALA A 21 -27.73 -11.32 19.49
N ALA A 22 -29.01 -11.64 19.27
CA ALA A 22 -29.83 -10.98 18.26
C ALA A 22 -30.11 -9.51 18.61
N ALA A 23 -30.41 -9.20 19.88
CA ALA A 23 -30.61 -7.83 20.34
C ALA A 23 -29.32 -7.00 20.26
N ALA A 24 -28.16 -7.60 20.55
CA ALA A 24 -26.86 -6.95 20.37
C ALA A 24 -26.54 -6.72 18.88
N ALA A 25 -26.85 -7.68 18.00
CA ALA A 25 -26.69 -7.50 16.55
C ALA A 25 -27.64 -6.43 15.99
N VAL A 26 -28.87 -6.35 16.49
CA VAL A 26 -29.84 -5.30 16.13
C VAL A 26 -29.40 -3.95 16.70
N ALA A 27 -28.82 -3.88 17.90
CA ALA A 27 -28.27 -2.64 18.45
C ALA A 27 -27.02 -2.16 17.71
N VAL A 28 -26.17 -3.07 17.21
CA VAL A 28 -25.05 -2.72 16.31
C VAL A 28 -25.57 -2.31 14.94
N LEU A 29 -26.57 -2.99 14.38
CA LEU A 29 -27.19 -2.60 13.10
C LEU A 29 -28.00 -1.30 13.21
N ALA A 30 -28.61 -1.01 14.37
CA ALA A 30 -29.28 0.25 14.65
C ALA A 30 -28.28 1.37 14.97
N GLY A 31 -27.14 1.06 15.60
CA GLY A 31 -26.03 2.00 15.82
C GLY A 31 -25.27 2.34 14.53
N VAL A 32 -25.16 1.40 13.59
CA VAL A 32 -24.65 1.64 12.23
C VAL A 32 -25.73 2.32 11.38
N GLY A 33 -27.00 1.92 11.52
CA GLY A 33 -28.13 2.47 10.78
C GLY A 33 -28.52 3.89 11.19
N THR A 34 -28.19 4.32 12.42
CA THR A 34 -28.38 5.71 12.87
C THR A 34 -27.25 6.64 12.43
N TRP A 35 -26.11 6.12 11.98
CA TRP A 35 -25.08 6.94 11.32
C TRP A 35 -25.37 7.16 9.83
N THR A 36 -26.12 6.25 9.19
CA THR A 36 -26.55 6.38 7.80
C THR A 36 -27.90 7.09 7.63
N ALA A 37 -28.50 7.56 8.72
CA ALA A 37 -29.71 8.39 8.70
C ALA A 37 -29.36 9.86 9.01
N VAL A 38 -28.32 10.40 8.37
CA VAL A 38 -28.33 11.83 8.06
C VAL A 38 -29.28 11.95 6.89
N ALA A 39 -30.37 12.70 7.08
CA ALA A 39 -31.30 13.03 6.01
C ALA A 39 -30.49 13.44 4.78
N SER A 40 -30.66 12.72 3.68
CA SER A 40 -30.32 13.21 2.36
C SER A 40 -31.27 14.38 2.09
N ASP A 41 -30.94 15.56 2.64
CA ASP A 41 -31.42 16.81 2.07
C ASP A 41 -30.81 16.87 0.68
N ASP A 42 -31.55 16.40 -0.33
CA ASP A 42 -31.19 16.59 -1.72
C ASP A 42 -30.89 18.08 -1.91
N ALA A 43 -29.63 18.39 -2.24
CA ALA A 43 -29.18 19.77 -2.37
C ALA A 43 -30.11 20.53 -3.32
N PRO A 44 -30.48 21.79 -3.02
CA PRO A 44 -31.47 22.52 -3.79
C PRO A 44 -31.06 22.58 -5.27
N PRO A 45 -31.98 22.30 -6.21
CA PRO A 45 -31.65 22.29 -7.63
C PRO A 45 -31.19 23.67 -8.08
N VAL A 46 -30.09 23.71 -8.83
CA VAL A 46 -29.52 24.95 -9.38
C VAL A 46 -30.17 25.26 -10.71
N HIS A 47 -30.74 26.46 -10.83
CA HIS A 47 -31.23 27.02 -12.09
C HIS A 47 -30.14 27.80 -12.78
N ARG A 48 -29.78 27.39 -14.01
CA ARG A 48 -28.84 28.08 -14.89
C ARG A 48 -29.57 28.77 -16.04
N ALA A 49 -29.22 30.02 -16.32
CA ALA A 49 -29.69 30.78 -17.47
C ALA A 49 -28.50 31.32 -18.28
N ASP A 50 -28.34 30.85 -19.51
CA ASP A 50 -27.32 31.33 -20.44
C ASP A 50 -27.80 32.56 -21.22
N ARG A 51 -26.95 33.57 -21.36
CA ARG A 51 -27.28 34.81 -22.08
C ARG A 51 -26.06 35.43 -22.74
N VAL A 52 -26.25 35.96 -23.95
CA VAL A 52 -25.29 36.87 -24.58
C VAL A 52 -25.77 38.31 -24.37
N MET A 53 -24.97 39.11 -23.68
CA MET A 53 -25.29 40.47 -23.26
C MET A 53 -24.54 41.48 -24.13
N ALA A 54 -25.25 42.44 -24.72
CA ALA A 54 -24.62 43.58 -25.38
C ALA A 54 -24.23 44.61 -24.33
N LEU A 55 -22.93 44.78 -24.10
CA LEU A 55 -22.39 45.68 -23.07
C LEU A 55 -21.96 47.04 -23.63
N GLY A 56 -22.19 47.33 -24.91
CA GLY A 56 -21.81 48.59 -25.57
C GLY A 56 -20.61 48.42 -26.51
N ASP A 57 -20.35 49.44 -27.33
CA ASP A 57 -19.25 49.48 -28.32
C ASP A 57 -19.23 48.28 -29.31
N GLY A 58 -20.41 47.72 -29.59
CA GLY A 58 -20.55 46.52 -30.42
C GLY A 58 -20.06 45.23 -29.77
N VAL A 59 -19.65 45.25 -28.50
CA VAL A 59 -19.18 44.08 -27.75
C VAL A 59 -20.35 43.31 -27.15
N ARG A 60 -20.35 42.00 -27.39
CA ARG A 60 -21.28 41.02 -26.82
C ARG A 60 -20.52 40.05 -25.93
N ILE A 61 -20.94 39.95 -24.67
CA ILE A 61 -20.33 39.09 -23.66
C ILE A 61 -21.25 37.90 -23.39
N ASP A 62 -20.70 36.70 -23.48
CA ASP A 62 -21.37 35.44 -23.17
C ASP A 62 -21.34 35.18 -21.66
N THR A 63 -22.50 34.93 -21.07
CA THR A 63 -22.70 34.85 -19.62
C THR A 63 -23.58 33.67 -19.23
N SER A 64 -23.40 33.17 -18.01
CA SER A 64 -24.29 32.19 -17.37
C SER A 64 -24.64 32.67 -15.96
N TYR A 65 -25.93 32.70 -15.64
CA TYR A 65 -26.45 33.11 -14.34
C TYR A 65 -27.02 31.92 -13.58
N PHE A 66 -26.62 31.72 -12.33
CA PHE A 66 -26.95 30.58 -11.49
C PHE A 66 -27.63 31.01 -10.20
N THR A 67 -28.72 30.32 -9.83
CA THR A 67 -29.48 30.56 -8.60
C THR A 67 -30.05 29.24 -8.07
N ALA A 68 -30.28 29.12 -6.75
CA ALA A 68 -30.92 27.94 -6.17
C ALA A 68 -31.88 28.32 -5.03
N GLY A 69 -33.09 27.75 -4.96
CA GLY A 69 -34.08 28.14 -3.92
C GLY A 69 -34.64 29.56 -4.10
N SER A 70 -35.44 30.03 -3.13
CA SER A 70 -36.18 31.30 -3.21
C SER A 70 -35.58 32.41 -2.32
N GLY A 71 -35.81 33.68 -2.68
CA GLY A 71 -35.38 34.84 -1.88
C GLY A 71 -34.23 35.65 -2.50
N ARG A 72 -34.01 36.85 -1.93
CA ARG A 72 -32.90 37.75 -2.27
C ARG A 72 -31.61 37.30 -1.61
N ARG A 73 -30.50 37.38 -2.34
CA ARG A 73 -29.20 36.89 -1.89
C ARG A 73 -28.02 37.72 -2.40
N PRO A 74 -26.87 37.73 -1.71
CA PRO A 74 -25.65 38.31 -2.27
C PRO A 74 -25.27 37.67 -3.61
N ALA A 75 -24.64 38.45 -4.48
CA ALA A 75 -24.16 37.99 -5.77
C ALA A 75 -22.66 37.68 -5.74
N VAL A 76 -22.21 36.78 -6.59
CA VAL A 76 -20.78 36.53 -6.86
C VAL A 76 -20.55 36.55 -8.36
N LEU A 77 -19.61 37.40 -8.81
CA LEU A 77 -19.07 37.31 -10.16
C LEU A 77 -17.86 36.38 -10.15
N LEU A 78 -17.87 35.38 -11.02
CA LEU A 78 -16.81 34.38 -11.11
C LEU A 78 -16.17 34.40 -12.50
N GLY A 79 -14.92 34.89 -12.54
CA GLY A 79 -14.13 35.06 -13.75
C GLY A 79 -13.30 33.83 -14.09
N HIS A 80 -13.17 33.51 -15.37
CA HIS A 80 -12.38 32.38 -15.84
C HIS A 80 -10.87 32.68 -15.91
N GLY A 81 -10.05 31.64 -15.85
CA GLY A 81 -8.61 31.73 -16.12
C GLY A 81 -8.30 32.00 -17.60
N PHE A 82 -7.08 32.43 -17.91
CA PHE A 82 -6.70 32.76 -19.29
C PHE A 82 -6.86 31.56 -20.23
N GLY A 83 -7.38 31.77 -21.44
CA GLY A 83 -7.65 30.67 -22.40
C GLY A 83 -8.95 29.91 -22.16
N GLY A 84 -9.56 30.06 -20.97
CA GLY A 84 -10.83 29.46 -20.61
C GLY A 84 -12.06 30.28 -21.03
N SER A 85 -13.18 29.97 -20.40
CA SER A 85 -14.51 30.49 -20.66
C SER A 85 -15.39 30.39 -19.40
N LYS A 86 -16.60 30.95 -19.49
CA LYS A 86 -17.62 30.84 -18.43
C LYS A 86 -17.97 29.40 -18.00
N ASP A 87 -17.71 28.41 -18.86
CA ASP A 87 -18.07 27.02 -18.61
C ASP A 87 -17.02 26.27 -17.77
N ASP A 88 -15.76 26.74 -17.76
CA ASP A 88 -14.68 26.15 -16.95
C ASP A 88 -14.92 26.36 -15.44
N VAL A 89 -15.60 27.45 -15.09
CA VAL A 89 -15.94 27.81 -13.71
C VAL A 89 -17.36 27.38 -13.31
N LYS A 90 -18.04 26.58 -14.15
CA LYS A 90 -19.43 26.15 -13.93
C LYS A 90 -19.61 25.39 -12.61
N GLY A 91 -18.71 24.44 -12.31
CA GLY A 91 -18.83 23.60 -11.10
C GLY A 91 -18.78 24.42 -9.81
N GLU A 92 -17.87 25.39 -9.73
CA GLU A 92 -17.78 26.33 -8.62
C GLU A 92 -19.01 27.24 -8.55
N ALA A 93 -19.51 27.72 -9.69
CA ALA A 93 -20.73 28.52 -9.73
C ALA A 93 -21.96 27.77 -9.22
N GLU A 94 -22.10 26.49 -9.54
CA GLU A 94 -23.20 25.66 -9.03
C GLU A 94 -23.07 25.40 -7.52
N LYS A 95 -21.85 25.24 -7.01
CA LYS A 95 -21.60 25.10 -5.56
C LYS A 95 -21.97 26.38 -4.81
N LEU A 96 -21.46 27.53 -5.23
CA LEU A 96 -21.83 28.82 -4.65
C LEU A 96 -23.34 29.10 -4.77
N ALA A 97 -23.98 28.73 -5.87
CA ALA A 97 -25.44 28.88 -6.01
C ALA A 97 -26.20 28.03 -4.99
N ARG A 98 -25.76 26.78 -4.74
CA ARG A 98 -26.30 25.91 -3.67
C ARG A 98 -26.06 26.49 -2.28
N ASP A 99 -24.93 27.15 -2.07
CA ASP A 99 -24.59 27.85 -0.82
C ASP A 99 -25.38 29.17 -0.65
N GLY A 100 -26.32 29.45 -1.55
CA GLY A 100 -27.25 30.56 -1.43
C GLY A 100 -26.81 31.84 -2.14
N TYR A 101 -25.85 31.81 -3.04
CA TYR A 101 -25.44 32.97 -3.85
C TYR A 101 -26.19 33.08 -5.19
N ALA A 102 -26.25 34.30 -5.73
CA ALA A 102 -26.61 34.55 -7.13
C ALA A 102 -25.32 34.67 -7.94
N VAL A 103 -24.97 33.65 -8.71
CA VAL A 103 -23.64 33.59 -9.34
C VAL A 103 -23.73 33.97 -10.81
N LEU A 104 -22.86 34.88 -11.25
CA LEU A 104 -22.73 35.27 -12.66
C LEU A 104 -21.33 34.92 -13.16
N THR A 105 -21.25 34.00 -14.12
CA THR A 105 -20.02 33.69 -14.85
C THR A 105 -20.08 34.34 -16.23
N TRP A 106 -18.92 34.69 -16.79
CA TRP A 106 -18.84 35.25 -18.15
C TRP A 106 -17.56 34.80 -18.85
N SER A 107 -17.59 34.78 -20.18
CA SER A 107 -16.41 34.65 -21.02
C SER A 107 -15.91 36.05 -21.36
N ALA A 108 -14.68 36.40 -21.02
CA ALA A 108 -14.11 37.71 -21.31
C ALA A 108 -13.96 37.96 -22.82
N ARG A 109 -13.66 39.20 -23.21
CA ARG A 109 -13.55 39.60 -24.61
C ARG A 109 -12.55 38.71 -25.35
N GLY A 110 -12.93 38.23 -26.54
CA GLY A 110 -12.09 37.36 -27.37
C GLY A 110 -12.12 35.88 -26.99
N PHE A 111 -12.73 35.50 -25.87
CA PHE A 111 -12.88 34.10 -25.42
C PHE A 111 -14.29 33.56 -25.62
N GLY A 112 -14.42 32.24 -25.75
CA GLY A 112 -15.69 31.56 -25.92
C GLY A 112 -16.53 32.14 -27.06
N ARG A 113 -17.79 32.48 -26.77
CA ARG A 113 -18.70 33.14 -27.73
C ARG A 113 -18.72 34.67 -27.62
N SER A 114 -17.89 35.24 -26.75
CA SER A 114 -17.79 36.69 -26.58
C SER A 114 -17.06 37.31 -27.76
N THR A 115 -17.51 38.48 -28.18
CA THR A 115 -16.85 39.27 -29.23
C THR A 115 -15.80 40.20 -28.64
N GLY A 116 -15.14 41.01 -29.48
CA GLY A 116 -14.09 41.94 -29.06
C GLY A 116 -12.69 41.31 -29.14
N LYS A 117 -11.70 42.00 -28.60
CA LYS A 117 -10.29 41.59 -28.54
C LYS A 117 -9.83 41.45 -27.09
N ILE A 118 -8.88 40.56 -26.86
CA ILE A 118 -8.24 40.35 -25.56
C ILE A 118 -7.39 41.58 -25.24
N GLY A 119 -7.76 42.28 -24.18
CA GLY A 119 -7.12 43.52 -23.73
C GLY A 119 -6.18 43.33 -22.55
N LEU A 120 -6.00 42.09 -22.08
CA LEU A 120 -5.28 41.73 -20.86
C LEU A 120 -5.78 42.54 -19.65
N ASN A 121 -7.05 42.33 -19.28
CA ASN A 121 -7.74 43.06 -18.22
C ASN A 121 -7.72 44.60 -18.43
N ASP A 122 -7.98 45.06 -19.66
CA ASP A 122 -8.04 46.49 -19.97
C ASP A 122 -9.04 47.22 -19.05
N PRO A 123 -8.62 48.28 -18.32
CA PRO A 123 -9.53 49.16 -17.58
C PRO A 123 -10.71 49.67 -18.41
N LYS A 124 -10.48 50.00 -19.69
CA LYS A 124 -11.53 50.50 -20.60
C LYS A 124 -12.31 49.38 -21.31
N GLY A 125 -11.82 48.15 -21.21
CA GLY A 125 -12.37 46.98 -21.87
C GLY A 125 -13.01 46.04 -20.86
N GLU A 126 -12.28 44.98 -20.51
CA GLU A 126 -12.80 43.88 -19.70
C GLU A 126 -13.17 44.32 -18.27
N VAL A 127 -12.45 45.26 -17.66
CA VAL A 127 -12.82 45.78 -16.32
C VAL A 127 -14.12 46.58 -16.40
N ALA A 128 -14.26 47.43 -17.43
CA ALA A 128 -15.50 48.17 -17.65
C ALA A 128 -16.69 47.25 -17.96
N ASP A 129 -16.46 46.09 -18.59
CA ASP A 129 -17.50 45.08 -18.78
C ASP A 129 -17.97 44.50 -17.44
N VAL A 130 -17.06 44.24 -16.49
CA VAL A 130 -17.42 43.77 -15.14
C VAL A 130 -18.34 44.77 -14.43
N SER A 131 -18.05 46.08 -14.47
CA SER A 131 -18.96 47.09 -13.90
C SER A 131 -20.36 47.07 -14.53
N LYS A 132 -20.46 46.80 -15.83
CA LYS A 132 -21.76 46.66 -16.52
C LYS A 132 -22.48 45.36 -16.17
N LEU A 133 -21.75 44.29 -15.87
CA LEU A 133 -22.33 43.06 -15.32
C LEU A 133 -22.88 43.30 -13.90
N ILE A 134 -22.18 44.10 -13.08
CA ILE A 134 -22.69 44.56 -11.78
C ILE A 134 -23.96 45.40 -11.95
N ASP A 135 -24.02 46.31 -12.93
CA ASP A 135 -25.24 47.07 -13.24
C ASP A 135 -26.43 46.17 -13.61
N TRP A 136 -26.15 45.04 -14.26
CA TRP A 136 -27.18 44.07 -14.60
C TRP A 136 -27.66 43.28 -13.37
N LEU A 137 -26.74 42.86 -12.51
CA LEU A 137 -27.05 42.20 -11.24
C LEU A 137 -27.89 43.09 -10.32
N ALA A 138 -27.58 44.39 -10.26
CA ALA A 138 -28.34 45.38 -9.49
C ALA A 138 -29.83 45.47 -9.88
N LYS A 139 -30.19 44.98 -11.07
CA LYS A 139 -31.56 44.96 -11.62
C LYS A 139 -32.25 43.61 -11.47
N ARG A 140 -31.62 42.61 -10.85
CA ARG A 140 -32.19 41.27 -10.68
C ARG A 140 -33.03 41.21 -9.40
N PRO A 141 -34.27 40.69 -9.45
CA PRO A 141 -35.11 40.62 -8.26
C PRO A 141 -34.58 39.63 -7.21
N GLU A 142 -33.77 38.65 -7.62
CA GLU A 142 -33.14 37.64 -6.75
C GLU A 142 -31.86 38.16 -6.07
N VAL A 143 -31.31 39.30 -6.48
CA VAL A 143 -30.07 39.86 -5.93
C VAL A 143 -30.39 40.79 -4.76
N ARG A 144 -29.67 40.62 -3.65
CA ARG A 144 -29.72 41.52 -2.50
C ARG A 144 -28.96 42.79 -2.83
N LEU A 145 -29.58 43.92 -2.51
CA LEU A 145 -29.01 45.24 -2.70
C LEU A 145 -28.75 45.86 -1.33
N ASP A 146 -27.60 46.50 -1.17
CA ASP A 146 -27.30 47.32 0.01
C ASP A 146 -28.01 48.67 -0.09
N LYS A 147 -28.09 49.21 -1.31
CA LYS A 147 -28.84 50.42 -1.66
C LYS A 147 -29.42 50.29 -3.07
N ALA A 148 -30.32 51.19 -3.45
CA ALA A 148 -30.86 51.18 -4.81
C ALA A 148 -29.75 51.30 -5.87
N GLY A 149 -29.63 50.29 -6.74
CA GLY A 149 -28.56 50.22 -7.76
C GLY A 149 -27.21 49.70 -7.27
N ASP A 150 -27.11 49.29 -6.01
CA ASP A 150 -25.89 48.86 -5.33
C ASP A 150 -26.07 47.41 -4.83
N PRO A 151 -25.70 46.40 -5.65
CA PRO A 151 -25.84 45.00 -5.27
C PRO A 151 -24.76 44.59 -4.28
N ARG A 152 -25.13 43.83 -3.25
CA ARG A 152 -24.14 43.18 -2.38
C ARG A 152 -23.40 42.12 -3.21
N VAL A 153 -22.14 42.34 -3.53
CA VAL A 153 -21.43 41.55 -4.54
C VAL A 153 -19.97 41.27 -4.22
N GLY A 154 -19.58 40.00 -4.36
CA GLY A 154 -18.18 39.58 -4.39
C GLY A 154 -17.69 39.29 -5.80
N VAL A 155 -16.37 39.35 -6.00
CA VAL A 155 -15.73 38.95 -7.26
C VAL A 155 -14.58 37.99 -6.98
N THR A 156 -14.51 36.89 -7.72
CA THR A 156 -13.43 35.89 -7.58
C THR A 156 -13.07 35.25 -8.92
N GLY A 157 -11.97 34.52 -8.95
CA GLY A 157 -11.49 33.76 -10.09
C GLY A 157 -10.02 33.38 -9.94
N GLY A 158 -9.61 32.40 -10.74
CA GLY A 158 -8.21 31.98 -10.86
C GLY A 158 -7.48 32.73 -11.97
N SER A 159 -6.16 32.94 -11.84
CA SER A 159 -5.32 33.46 -12.92
C SER A 159 -5.85 34.79 -13.45
N TYR A 160 -6.20 34.88 -14.73
CA TYR A 160 -6.83 36.04 -15.35
C TYR A 160 -8.10 36.55 -14.64
N GLY A 161 -8.93 35.62 -14.15
CA GLY A 161 -10.12 35.90 -13.33
C GLY A 161 -9.79 36.42 -11.92
N GLY A 162 -8.61 36.09 -11.40
CA GLY A 162 -8.12 36.65 -10.13
C GLY A 162 -7.75 38.12 -10.29
N ALA A 163 -7.02 38.45 -11.35
CA ALA A 163 -6.59 39.82 -11.63
C ALA A 163 -7.79 40.73 -11.93
N ILE A 164 -8.81 40.24 -12.65
CA ILE A 164 -10.02 41.02 -12.89
C ILE A 164 -10.78 41.29 -11.58
N SER A 165 -10.75 40.40 -10.59
CA SER A 165 -11.39 40.64 -9.28
C SER A 165 -10.73 41.80 -8.52
N LEU A 166 -9.40 41.87 -8.53
CA LEU A 166 -8.64 42.96 -7.92
C LEU A 166 -8.89 44.29 -8.64
N LEU A 167 -8.85 44.28 -9.97
CA LEU A 167 -9.13 45.46 -10.78
C LEU A 167 -10.58 45.94 -10.60
N ALA A 168 -11.55 45.03 -10.58
CA ALA A 168 -12.94 45.36 -10.33
C ALA A 168 -13.10 46.06 -8.98
N ALA A 169 -12.47 45.55 -7.91
CA ALA A 169 -12.48 46.19 -6.60
C ALA A 169 -11.82 47.59 -6.59
N GLY A 170 -10.79 47.82 -7.41
CA GLY A 170 -10.13 49.13 -7.53
C GLY A 170 -10.87 50.15 -8.42
N TYR A 171 -11.74 49.70 -9.32
CA TYR A 171 -12.48 50.56 -10.26
C TYR A 171 -13.97 50.74 -9.91
N ASP A 172 -14.60 49.75 -9.28
CA ASP A 172 -16.02 49.76 -8.92
C ASP A 172 -16.19 49.62 -7.40
N ARG A 173 -16.65 50.70 -6.77
CA ARG A 173 -16.79 50.78 -5.30
C ARG A 173 -17.91 49.89 -4.73
N ARG A 174 -18.71 49.27 -5.59
CA ARG A 174 -19.81 48.38 -5.20
C ARG A 174 -19.34 46.96 -4.92
N VAL A 175 -18.09 46.60 -5.25
CA VAL A 175 -17.51 45.31 -4.88
C VAL A 175 -17.26 45.29 -3.37
N ASP A 176 -17.80 44.30 -2.67
CA ASP A 176 -17.73 44.22 -1.20
C ASP A 176 -16.62 43.32 -0.68
N ALA A 177 -16.28 42.25 -1.41
CA ALA A 177 -15.24 41.29 -1.03
C ALA A 177 -14.66 40.58 -2.25
N ILE A 178 -13.39 40.19 -2.18
CA ILE A 178 -12.73 39.46 -3.27
C ILE A 178 -11.92 38.27 -2.75
N ALA A 179 -11.71 37.28 -3.62
CA ALA A 179 -10.91 36.10 -3.32
C ALA A 179 -10.01 35.70 -4.52
N PRO A 180 -9.06 36.56 -4.94
CA PRO A 180 -8.19 36.26 -6.09
C PRO A 180 -7.34 35.00 -5.85
N ALA A 181 -7.33 34.10 -6.84
CA ALA A 181 -6.54 32.88 -6.79
C ALA A 181 -5.49 32.81 -7.91
N ILE A 182 -4.28 32.36 -7.57
CA ILE A 182 -3.18 32.02 -8.49
C ILE A 182 -3.02 33.11 -9.56
N THR A 183 -2.83 34.37 -9.14
CA THR A 183 -2.90 35.53 -10.05
C THR A 183 -1.72 36.47 -9.90
N TYR A 184 -1.68 37.50 -10.73
CA TYR A 184 -0.65 38.52 -10.74
C TYR A 184 -1.10 39.80 -10.04
N TRP A 185 -0.15 40.46 -9.40
CA TRP A 185 -0.28 41.83 -8.89
C TRP A 185 0.20 42.85 -9.92
N ASN A 186 1.32 42.56 -10.58
CA ASN A 186 1.90 43.35 -11.65
C ASN A 186 2.32 42.44 -12.81
N LEU A 187 1.66 42.61 -13.96
CA LEU A 187 1.89 41.83 -15.17
C LEU A 187 3.24 42.15 -15.82
N SER A 188 3.73 43.38 -15.69
CA SER A 188 5.10 43.75 -16.09
C SER A 188 6.11 42.95 -15.27
N ASP A 189 5.99 42.94 -13.95
CA ASP A 189 6.91 42.18 -13.08
C ASP A 189 6.78 40.66 -13.28
N ALA A 190 5.59 40.17 -13.62
CA ALA A 190 5.34 38.76 -13.87
C ALA A 190 5.96 38.27 -15.20
N LEU A 191 5.87 39.07 -16.27
CA LEU A 191 6.39 38.72 -17.61
C LEU A 191 7.83 39.19 -17.84
N PHE A 192 8.25 40.25 -17.15
CA PHE A 192 9.57 40.86 -17.23
C PHE A 192 10.30 40.93 -15.86
N PRO A 193 10.32 39.84 -15.07
CA PRO A 193 10.92 39.87 -13.73
C PRO A 193 12.36 40.36 -13.79
N ASN A 194 12.64 41.45 -13.05
CA ASN A 194 13.95 42.13 -13.02
C ASN A 194 14.53 42.45 -14.41
N GLY A 195 13.68 42.84 -15.37
CA GLY A 195 14.09 43.22 -16.72
C GLY A 195 14.45 42.04 -17.64
N VAL A 196 14.04 40.82 -17.27
CA VAL A 196 14.29 39.60 -18.05
C VAL A 196 12.99 39.08 -18.64
N PHE A 197 12.93 38.91 -19.97
CA PHE A 197 11.73 38.48 -20.65
C PHE A 197 11.44 36.98 -20.42
N LYS A 198 10.28 36.65 -19.84
CA LYS A 198 9.78 35.29 -19.62
C LYS A 198 9.16 34.71 -20.90
N LYS A 199 10.03 34.42 -21.88
CA LYS A 199 9.66 34.08 -23.26
C LYS A 199 8.70 32.89 -23.39
N LEU A 200 8.87 31.84 -22.58
CA LEU A 200 8.09 30.61 -22.74
C LEU A 200 6.63 30.84 -22.36
N TRP A 201 6.39 31.42 -21.18
CA TRP A 201 5.04 31.77 -20.74
C TRP A 201 4.39 32.83 -21.62
N ALA A 202 5.12 33.86 -22.04
CA ALA A 202 4.60 34.87 -22.96
C ALA A 202 4.15 34.24 -24.30
N GLY A 203 4.95 33.30 -24.83
CA GLY A 203 4.58 32.53 -26.01
C GLY A 203 3.34 31.65 -25.79
N ILE A 204 3.25 30.96 -24.65
CA ILE A 204 2.07 30.16 -24.27
C ILE A 204 0.82 31.04 -24.21
N PHE A 205 0.89 32.24 -23.61
CA PHE A 205 -0.24 33.16 -23.53
C PHE A 205 -0.75 33.59 -24.91
N ILE A 206 0.13 34.07 -25.79
CA ILE A 206 -0.28 34.53 -27.11
C ILE A 206 -0.89 33.36 -27.92
N ASN A 207 -0.28 32.18 -27.88
CA ASN A 207 -0.77 31.03 -28.63
C ASN A 207 -2.08 30.46 -28.06
N SER A 208 -2.19 30.30 -26.74
CA SER A 208 -3.43 29.81 -26.08
C SER A 208 -4.60 30.80 -26.22
N GLY A 209 -4.32 32.10 -26.34
CA GLY A 209 -5.31 33.12 -26.65
C GLY A 209 -5.82 33.10 -28.10
N GLY A 210 -5.32 32.20 -28.94
CA GLY A 210 -5.70 32.09 -30.35
C GLY A 210 -4.86 32.96 -31.29
N GLY A 211 -3.63 33.30 -30.88
CA GLY A 211 -2.69 34.08 -31.66
C GLY A 211 -3.00 35.58 -31.69
N CYS A 212 -2.14 36.34 -32.34
CA CYS A 212 -2.17 37.80 -32.28
C CYS A 212 -3.46 38.44 -32.82
N ASP A 213 -4.16 37.76 -33.71
CA ASP A 213 -5.46 38.21 -34.22
C ASP A 213 -6.53 38.31 -33.14
N ARG A 214 -6.40 37.62 -32.01
CA ARG A 214 -7.38 37.68 -30.91
C ARG A 214 -7.09 38.80 -29.90
N PHE A 215 -5.90 39.37 -29.90
CA PHE A 215 -5.49 40.42 -28.99
C PHE A 215 -5.69 41.82 -29.59
N GLU A 216 -5.63 42.83 -28.73
CA GLU A 216 -5.50 44.21 -29.21
C GLU A 216 -4.19 44.41 -29.96
N ALA A 217 -4.24 45.16 -31.08
CA ALA A 217 -3.08 45.38 -31.94
C ALA A 217 -1.84 45.90 -31.19
N ARG A 218 -2.03 46.81 -30.22
CA ARG A 218 -0.94 47.36 -29.40
C ARG A 218 -0.22 46.30 -28.54
N LEU A 219 -0.95 45.27 -28.06
CA LEU A 219 -0.38 44.20 -27.27
C LEU A 219 0.45 43.28 -28.16
N CYS A 220 -0.03 43.00 -29.36
CA CYS A 220 0.74 42.22 -30.33
C CYS A 220 2.00 42.92 -30.80
N THR A 221 1.92 44.20 -31.19
CA THR A 221 3.10 44.99 -31.54
C THR A 221 4.10 45.11 -30.39
N MET A 222 3.62 45.11 -29.14
CA MET A 222 4.47 45.06 -27.96
C MET A 222 5.14 43.69 -27.80
N TYR A 223 4.37 42.60 -27.89
CA TYR A 223 4.89 41.23 -27.78
C TYR A 223 5.92 40.93 -28.86
N ASP A 224 5.64 41.20 -30.13
CA ASP A 224 6.56 40.91 -31.24
C ASP A 224 7.89 41.64 -31.03
N ARG A 225 7.84 42.94 -30.69
CA ARG A 225 9.01 43.76 -30.43
C ARG A 225 9.86 43.24 -29.26
N VAL A 226 9.22 42.82 -28.17
CA VAL A 226 9.93 42.27 -27.00
C VAL A 226 10.45 40.85 -27.28
N ALA A 227 9.70 40.04 -28.02
CA ALA A 227 10.09 38.69 -28.39
C ALA A 227 11.29 38.67 -29.35
N GLU A 228 11.32 39.59 -30.32
CA GLU A 228 12.44 39.76 -31.25
C GLU A 228 13.71 40.26 -30.55
N SER A 229 13.57 41.23 -29.65
CA SER A 229 14.71 41.81 -28.94
C SER A 229 15.19 40.99 -27.74
N GLY A 230 14.32 40.12 -27.19
CA GLY A 230 14.58 39.36 -25.96
C GLY A 230 14.69 40.24 -24.70
N LYS A 231 14.29 41.51 -24.79
CA LYS A 231 14.41 42.50 -23.70
C LYS A 231 13.16 43.39 -23.67
N PRO A 232 12.55 43.61 -22.50
CA PRO A 232 11.47 44.59 -22.37
C PRO A 232 11.98 46.02 -22.60
N ASP A 233 11.10 46.89 -23.08
CA ASP A 233 11.31 48.33 -23.11
C ASP A 233 10.30 49.05 -22.22
N ALA A 234 10.58 50.32 -21.91
CA ALA A 234 9.75 51.12 -21.02
C ALA A 234 8.30 51.27 -21.49
N ALA A 235 8.04 51.19 -22.80
CA ALA A 235 6.67 51.25 -23.33
C ALA A 235 5.92 49.93 -23.09
N ALA A 236 6.61 48.79 -23.19
CA ALA A 236 6.06 47.48 -22.85
C ALA A 236 5.78 47.37 -21.34
N GLU A 237 6.73 47.76 -20.51
CA GLU A 237 6.58 47.76 -19.04
C GLU A 237 5.39 48.62 -18.61
N LYS A 238 5.36 49.88 -19.08
CA LYS A 238 4.25 50.79 -18.80
C LYS A 238 2.91 50.26 -19.28
N LEU A 239 2.86 49.70 -20.50
CA LEU A 239 1.61 49.15 -21.05
C LEU A 239 1.08 48.05 -20.15
N LEU A 240 1.91 47.11 -19.70
CA LEU A 240 1.48 46.00 -18.83
C LEU A 240 1.19 46.47 -17.39
N GLU A 241 1.91 47.45 -16.88
CA GLU A 241 1.62 48.05 -15.57
C GLU A 241 0.22 48.71 -15.57
N GLU A 242 -0.15 49.44 -16.63
CA GLU A 242 -1.50 50.01 -16.79
C GLU A 242 -2.62 48.95 -16.84
N ARG A 243 -2.29 47.69 -17.13
CA ARG A 243 -3.21 46.52 -17.13
C ARG A 243 -3.29 45.83 -15.79
N SER A 244 -2.47 46.23 -14.83
CA SER A 244 -2.22 45.46 -13.62
C SER A 244 -3.00 45.97 -12.41
N PRO A 245 -3.36 45.09 -11.47
CA PRO A 245 -3.89 45.50 -10.16
C PRO A 245 -3.05 46.54 -9.43
N SER A 246 -1.71 46.50 -9.58
CA SER A 246 -0.79 47.48 -9.00
C SER A 246 -1.11 48.93 -9.38
N ALA A 247 -1.65 49.19 -10.58
CA ALA A 247 -2.04 50.54 -11.03
C ALA A 247 -3.25 51.11 -10.27
N VAL A 248 -3.97 50.29 -9.52
CA VAL A 248 -5.14 50.69 -8.71
C VAL A 248 -4.98 50.32 -7.23
N ALA A 249 -3.75 50.04 -6.80
CA ALA A 249 -3.44 49.49 -5.49
C ALA A 249 -4.08 50.27 -4.33
N ASP A 250 -3.98 51.60 -4.35
CA ASP A 250 -4.48 52.52 -3.31
C ASP A 250 -6.01 52.55 -3.19
N ARG A 251 -6.72 52.00 -4.18
CA ARG A 251 -8.19 51.96 -4.26
C ARG A 251 -8.80 50.65 -3.78
N ILE A 252 -8.00 49.59 -3.64
CA ILE A 252 -8.51 48.28 -3.18
C ILE A 252 -8.62 48.29 -1.65
N LYS A 253 -9.85 48.45 -1.14
CA LYS A 253 -10.16 48.63 0.29
C LYS A 253 -11.13 47.59 0.85
N VAL A 254 -11.25 46.47 0.17
CA VAL A 254 -12.23 45.41 0.47
C VAL A 254 -11.53 44.20 1.08
N PRO A 255 -12.21 43.44 1.97
CA PRO A 255 -11.73 42.15 2.44
C PRO A 255 -11.26 41.26 1.29
N THR A 256 -9.99 40.83 1.36
CA THR A 256 -9.33 40.06 0.31
C THR A 256 -8.76 38.74 0.86
N LEU A 257 -9.20 37.60 0.30
CA LEU A 257 -8.55 36.31 0.50
C LEU A 257 -7.62 36.02 -0.69
N ILE A 258 -6.31 36.02 -0.46
CA ILE A 258 -5.30 35.79 -1.51
C ILE A 258 -4.92 34.31 -1.50
N VAL A 259 -5.17 33.60 -2.59
CA VAL A 259 -4.75 32.21 -2.75
C VAL A 259 -3.64 32.15 -3.80
N GLN A 260 -2.49 31.53 -3.50
CA GLN A 260 -1.37 31.46 -4.45
C GLN A 260 -0.68 30.09 -4.43
N GLY A 261 -0.31 29.59 -5.62
CA GLY A 261 0.39 28.31 -5.77
C GLY A 261 1.88 28.40 -5.44
N GLN A 262 2.39 27.45 -4.65
CA GLN A 262 3.81 27.37 -4.26
C GLN A 262 4.76 26.98 -5.42
N SER A 263 4.24 26.34 -6.46
CA SER A 263 5.00 25.91 -7.64
C SER A 263 4.58 26.67 -8.89
N ASP A 264 4.05 27.88 -8.73
CA ASP A 264 3.63 28.74 -9.85
C ASP A 264 4.82 29.53 -10.40
N SER A 265 5.34 29.07 -11.54
CA SER A 265 6.45 29.73 -12.25
C SER A 265 5.99 30.94 -13.08
N LEU A 266 4.69 31.04 -13.35
CA LEU A 266 4.11 32.17 -14.07
C LEU A 266 3.89 33.37 -13.13
N PHE A 267 3.17 33.14 -12.04
CA PHE A 267 2.90 34.11 -10.98
C PHE A 267 3.43 33.60 -9.64
N PRO A 268 4.71 33.85 -9.31
CA PRO A 268 5.30 33.36 -8.07
C PRO A 268 4.67 33.97 -6.82
N LEU A 269 4.92 33.37 -5.66
CA LEU A 269 4.45 33.87 -4.34
C LEU A 269 4.81 35.34 -4.05
N GLY A 270 5.83 35.90 -4.72
CA GLY A 270 6.15 37.33 -4.67
C GLY A 270 5.01 38.25 -5.13
N GLN A 271 4.19 37.81 -6.08
CA GLN A 271 3.00 38.55 -6.52
C GLN A 271 1.96 38.63 -5.40
N ALA A 272 1.73 37.52 -4.70
CA ALA A 272 0.82 37.47 -3.56
C ALA A 272 1.33 38.29 -2.36
N ASP A 273 2.64 38.29 -2.08
CA ASP A 273 3.22 39.13 -1.03
C ASP A 273 3.07 40.62 -1.33
N ALA A 274 3.32 41.05 -2.57
CA ALA A 274 3.13 42.44 -2.98
C ALA A 274 1.67 42.88 -2.86
N MET A 275 0.73 42.03 -3.29
CA MET A 275 -0.70 42.24 -3.14
C MET A 275 -1.12 42.35 -1.67
N ALA A 276 -0.69 41.41 -0.83
CA ALA A 276 -1.03 41.38 0.58
C ALA A 276 -0.55 42.64 1.30
N LYS A 277 0.69 43.06 1.05
CA LYS A 277 1.27 44.27 1.64
C LYS A 277 0.51 45.53 1.22
N ALA A 278 0.23 45.68 -0.09
CA ALA A 278 -0.45 46.86 -0.60
C ALA A 278 -1.89 46.98 -0.08
N ILE A 279 -2.67 45.89 -0.10
CA ILE A 279 -4.06 45.89 0.33
C ILE A 279 -4.17 46.03 1.86
N SER A 280 -3.30 45.36 2.62
CA SER A 280 -3.26 45.52 4.08
C SER A 280 -2.89 46.95 4.49
N ALA A 281 -1.99 47.61 3.73
CA ALA A 281 -1.62 49.01 3.99
C ALA A 281 -2.79 49.98 3.77
N ASN A 282 -3.81 49.59 3.00
CA ASN A 282 -5.05 50.36 2.85
C ASN A 282 -6.04 50.16 4.02
N GLY A 283 -5.73 49.29 4.98
CA GLY A 283 -6.57 48.97 6.14
C GLY A 283 -7.66 47.91 5.89
N ALA A 284 -7.59 47.19 4.77
CA ALA A 284 -8.53 46.11 4.48
C ALA A 284 -8.10 44.79 5.16
N PRO A 285 -9.04 43.92 5.59
CA PRO A 285 -8.72 42.57 6.04
C PRO A 285 -8.11 41.74 4.91
N VAL A 286 -6.97 41.10 5.18
CA VAL A 286 -6.27 40.25 4.20
C VAL A 286 -5.86 38.93 4.83
N ASP A 287 -6.31 37.84 4.22
CA ASP A 287 -5.86 36.48 4.51
C ASP A 287 -5.04 35.96 3.32
N VAL A 288 -4.04 35.11 3.59
CA VAL A 288 -3.18 34.52 2.55
C VAL A 288 -3.13 32.99 2.69
N ASP A 289 -3.37 32.28 1.59
CA ASP A 289 -3.34 30.81 1.49
C ASP A 289 -2.33 30.38 0.40
N TRP A 290 -1.22 29.77 0.82
CA TRP A 290 -0.24 29.18 -0.08
C TRP A 290 -0.56 27.71 -0.30
N ILE A 291 -1.08 27.41 -1.49
CA ILE A 291 -1.57 26.09 -1.86
C ILE A 291 -0.51 25.29 -2.58
N SER A 292 -0.64 23.97 -2.56
CA SER A 292 0.21 23.09 -3.35
C SER A 292 -0.18 23.14 -4.83
N GLY A 293 0.81 23.32 -5.71
CA GLY A 293 0.59 23.45 -7.16
C GLY A 293 0.70 24.88 -7.68
N GLY A 294 -0.04 25.21 -8.73
CA GLY A 294 0.06 26.45 -9.49
C GLY A 294 -0.21 26.23 -10.98
N HIS A 295 0.18 27.19 -11.84
CA HIS A 295 0.02 27.06 -13.30
C HIS A 295 0.80 25.87 -13.91
N ASP A 296 1.84 25.39 -13.22
CA ASP A 296 2.68 24.29 -13.68
C ASP A 296 2.14 22.89 -13.33
N GLY A 297 1.06 22.79 -12.56
CA GLY A 297 0.52 21.50 -12.07
C GLY A 297 -0.93 21.47 -11.60
N GLY A 298 -1.69 22.57 -11.77
CA GLY A 298 -3.06 22.69 -11.29
C GLY A 298 -3.17 23.01 -9.79
N ASP A 299 -4.40 23.20 -9.31
CA ASP A 299 -4.70 23.30 -7.88
C ASP A 299 -5.01 21.89 -7.33
N MET A 300 -4.09 21.33 -6.55
CA MET A 300 -4.28 20.00 -5.92
C MET A 300 -5.23 20.05 -4.70
N GLU A 301 -5.76 21.23 -4.37
CA GLU A 301 -6.57 21.51 -3.18
C GLU A 301 -7.88 22.24 -3.52
N ALA A 302 -8.35 22.14 -4.78
CA ALA A 302 -9.48 22.89 -5.31
C ALA A 302 -10.73 22.88 -4.40
N ASP A 303 -11.14 21.70 -3.90
CA ASP A 303 -12.32 21.60 -3.03
C ASP A 303 -12.16 22.38 -1.71
N ARG A 304 -10.96 22.33 -1.12
CA ARG A 304 -10.61 23.03 0.13
C ARG A 304 -10.58 24.54 -0.11
N VAL A 305 -9.93 24.96 -1.19
CA VAL A 305 -9.82 26.37 -1.58
C VAL A 305 -11.22 26.94 -1.81
N GLN A 306 -12.06 26.26 -2.60
CA GLN A 306 -13.44 26.68 -2.85
C GLN A 306 -14.28 26.75 -1.57
N ALA A 307 -14.13 25.79 -0.65
CA ALA A 307 -14.83 25.83 0.64
C ALA A 307 -14.40 27.06 1.48
N ARG A 308 -13.11 27.39 1.46
CA ARG A 308 -12.57 28.58 2.14
C ARG A 308 -13.07 29.88 1.49
N VAL A 309 -13.10 29.96 0.16
CA VAL A 309 -13.67 31.08 -0.58
C VAL A 309 -15.16 31.26 -0.25
N GLY A 310 -15.93 30.17 -0.19
CA GLY A 310 -17.32 30.19 0.26
C GLY A 310 -17.47 30.74 1.67
N SER A 311 -16.65 30.26 2.62
CA SER A 311 -16.65 30.76 4.01
C SER A 311 -16.25 32.24 4.10
N TRP A 312 -15.30 32.69 3.27
CA TRP A 312 -14.89 34.09 3.15
C TRP A 312 -16.06 34.98 2.73
N PHE A 313 -16.77 34.58 1.67
CA PHE A 313 -17.96 35.26 1.22
C PHE A 313 -19.11 35.17 2.23
N ASP A 314 -19.25 34.08 2.97
CA ASP A 314 -20.29 33.97 4.01
C ASP A 314 -20.04 35.00 5.11
N ARG A 315 -18.79 35.17 5.56
CA ARG A 315 -18.44 36.22 6.53
C ARG A 315 -18.74 37.62 6.01
N TYR A 316 -18.28 37.97 4.81
CA TYR A 316 -18.27 39.37 4.35
C TYR A 316 -19.45 39.77 3.47
N LEU A 317 -20.00 38.85 2.69
CA LEU A 317 -21.18 39.12 1.90
C LEU A 317 -22.43 38.86 2.73
N LYS A 318 -22.60 37.69 3.38
CA LYS A 318 -23.82 37.37 4.15
C LYS A 318 -23.92 38.07 5.52
N ASP A 319 -22.87 38.78 5.95
CA ASP A 319 -22.77 39.46 7.25
C ASP A 319 -22.82 38.50 8.44
N GLU A 320 -22.15 37.35 8.31
CA GLU A 320 -22.08 36.34 9.36
C GLU A 320 -20.71 36.37 10.07
N PRO A 321 -20.49 37.28 11.04
CA PRO A 321 -19.16 37.49 11.64
C PRO A 321 -18.62 36.27 12.40
N GLY A 322 -19.46 35.28 12.72
CA GLY A 322 -19.09 34.05 13.41
C GLY A 322 -18.57 32.91 12.51
N VAL A 323 -18.70 33.01 11.17
CA VAL A 323 -18.27 31.95 10.24
C VAL A 323 -16.75 31.84 10.23
N ASP A 324 -16.15 30.71 10.58
CA ASP A 324 -14.68 30.57 10.50
C ASP A 324 -14.18 30.65 9.04
N THR A 325 -13.28 31.60 8.73
CA THR A 325 -12.70 31.77 7.38
C THR A 325 -11.32 31.10 7.24
N GLY A 326 -10.91 30.36 8.27
CA GLY A 326 -9.57 29.82 8.39
C GLY A 326 -8.56 30.84 8.95
N PRO A 327 -7.29 30.43 9.05
CA PRO A 327 -6.23 31.25 9.66
C PRO A 327 -5.76 32.36 8.73
N ALA A 328 -5.33 33.50 9.27
CA ALA A 328 -4.84 34.65 8.50
C ALA A 328 -3.71 34.29 7.51
N PHE A 329 -2.87 33.31 7.88
CA PHE A 329 -1.95 32.66 6.95
C PHE A 329 -2.04 31.15 7.02
N ARG A 330 -2.04 30.51 5.85
CA ARG A 330 -1.89 29.06 5.70
C ARG A 330 -0.88 28.75 4.60
N VAL A 331 -0.09 27.71 4.79
CA VAL A 331 0.73 27.09 3.76
C VAL A 331 0.57 25.58 3.77
N THR A 332 0.45 24.98 2.60
CA THR A 332 0.36 23.52 2.45
C THR A 332 1.74 22.87 2.41
N ARG A 333 1.95 21.87 3.24
CA ARG A 333 3.17 21.06 3.36
C ARG A 333 2.89 19.59 3.04
N THR A 334 3.85 18.89 2.46
CA THR A 334 3.76 17.43 2.29
C THR A 334 3.93 16.75 3.66
N GLY A 335 2.90 16.05 4.12
CA GLY A 335 2.82 15.35 5.40
C GLY A 335 3.11 13.85 5.35
N GLY A 336 3.59 13.35 4.20
CA GLY A 336 3.92 11.95 3.95
C GLY A 336 3.35 11.45 2.62
N ILE A 337 3.48 10.15 2.39
CA ILE A 337 2.88 9.43 1.27
C ILE A 337 1.89 8.43 1.87
N ASP A 338 0.67 8.38 1.35
CA ASP A 338 -0.30 7.35 1.72
C ASP A 338 0.23 5.99 1.24
N SER A 339 0.39 5.06 2.16
CA SER A 339 0.93 3.72 1.88
C SER A 339 0.01 2.86 1.01
N THR A 340 -1.23 3.28 0.79
CA THR A 340 -2.26 2.53 0.05
C THR A 340 -2.22 2.82 -1.45
N ASP A 341 -2.08 4.09 -1.83
CA ASP A 341 -2.16 4.54 -3.23
C ASP A 341 -0.93 5.34 -3.67
N GLY A 342 0.03 5.61 -2.77
CA GLY A 342 1.23 6.37 -3.07
C GLY A 342 1.01 7.88 -3.23
N ALA A 343 -0.17 8.41 -2.88
CA ALA A 343 -0.46 9.83 -2.98
C ALA A 343 0.21 10.64 -1.85
N ALA A 344 0.69 11.84 -2.17
CA ALA A 344 1.21 12.76 -1.17
C ALA A 344 0.07 13.24 -0.24
N GLN A 345 0.19 13.02 1.07
CA GLN A 345 -0.75 13.54 2.05
C GLN A 345 -0.43 15.01 2.33
N LEU A 346 -1.33 15.93 1.97
CA LEU A 346 -1.14 17.36 2.21
C LEU A 346 -1.55 17.73 3.65
N ARG A 347 -0.74 18.55 4.33
CA ARG A 347 -1.00 19.10 5.67
C ARG A 347 -0.88 20.61 5.66
N GLY A 348 -1.73 21.28 6.43
CA GLY A 348 -1.62 22.73 6.61
C GLY A 348 -0.66 23.09 7.74
N ALA A 349 0.17 24.09 7.50
CA ALA A 349 0.75 24.91 8.55
C ALA A 349 0.09 26.29 8.54
N SER A 350 -0.11 26.88 9.71
CA SER A 350 -0.87 28.12 9.86
C SER A 350 -0.21 29.10 10.81
N GLY A 351 -0.49 30.38 10.62
CA GLY A 351 -0.13 31.46 11.52
C GLY A 351 -1.28 32.45 11.70
N ASP A 352 -1.30 33.12 12.85
CA ASP A 352 -2.34 34.11 13.20
C ASP A 352 -2.20 35.43 12.42
N ALA A 353 -1.10 35.61 11.69
CA ALA A 353 -0.86 36.73 10.79
C ALA A 353 -0.01 36.27 9.59
N TYR A 354 -0.12 37.00 8.47
CA TYR A 354 0.76 36.79 7.32
C TYR A 354 2.20 37.20 7.63
N PRO A 355 3.17 36.28 7.60
CA PRO A 355 4.56 36.60 7.98
C PRO A 355 5.32 37.40 6.92
N GLY A 356 4.77 37.54 5.71
CA GLY A 356 5.51 38.06 4.55
C GLY A 356 6.68 37.15 4.14
N LEU A 357 7.47 37.61 3.17
CA LEU A 357 8.57 36.80 2.60
C LEU A 357 9.91 36.89 3.33
N SER A 358 10.05 37.71 4.38
CA SER A 358 11.35 37.98 5.03
C SER A 358 11.37 37.72 6.54
N SER A 359 10.32 37.14 7.12
CA SER A 359 10.20 36.94 8.57
C SER A 359 11.15 35.87 9.11
N GLY A 360 11.75 36.16 10.28
CA GLY A 360 12.65 35.24 10.98
C GLY A 360 13.93 34.95 10.20
N GLY A 361 14.57 35.96 9.60
CA GLY A 361 15.78 35.75 8.80
C GLY A 361 16.91 35.06 9.58
N HIS A 362 17.39 33.93 9.07
CA HIS A 362 18.58 33.23 9.53
C HIS A 362 19.69 33.31 8.47
N THR A 363 20.89 33.68 8.90
CA THR A 363 22.04 33.77 8.01
C THR A 363 22.73 32.41 7.89
N VAL A 364 22.97 31.98 6.65
CA VAL A 364 23.70 30.76 6.29
C VAL A 364 24.95 31.16 5.52
N ALA A 365 26.11 30.91 6.13
CA ALA A 365 27.38 31.19 5.50
C ALA A 365 27.58 30.34 4.23
N LEU A 366 27.98 31.00 3.15
CA LEU A 366 28.28 30.36 1.87
C LEU A 366 29.78 30.47 1.57
N THR A 367 30.31 29.45 0.92
CA THR A 367 31.72 29.38 0.49
C THR A 367 31.82 29.19 -1.02
N GLY A 368 32.95 29.62 -1.58
CA GLY A 368 33.19 29.66 -3.01
C GLY A 368 33.74 31.04 -3.37
N GLY A 369 34.99 31.09 -3.82
CA GLY A 369 35.61 32.35 -4.26
C GLY A 369 34.95 32.92 -5.52
N GLU A 370 35.55 33.97 -6.10
CA GLU A 370 35.11 34.48 -7.40
C GLU A 370 35.18 33.36 -8.46
N GLN A 371 34.09 33.19 -9.21
CA GLN A 371 33.96 32.16 -10.23
C GLN A 371 33.58 32.79 -11.56
N SER A 372 34.22 32.32 -12.63
CA SER A 372 33.96 32.75 -14.00
C SER A 372 33.30 31.64 -14.81
N PHE A 373 32.27 32.00 -15.57
CA PHE A 373 31.48 31.09 -16.41
C PHE A 373 30.97 31.83 -17.65
N GLN A 374 30.43 31.09 -18.62
CA GLN A 374 30.09 31.63 -19.92
C GLN A 374 28.57 31.65 -20.16
N ASN A 375 28.10 32.71 -20.82
CA ASN A 375 26.91 32.66 -21.65
C ASN A 375 27.34 32.16 -23.04
N PRO A 376 26.94 30.96 -23.46
CA PRO A 376 27.33 30.41 -24.76
C PRO A 376 26.68 31.20 -25.92
N ALA A 377 27.25 31.09 -27.12
CA ALA A 377 26.66 31.70 -28.31
C ALA A 377 25.24 31.16 -28.54
N GLY A 378 24.29 32.05 -28.81
CA GLY A 378 22.87 31.72 -28.94
C GLY A 378 22.20 31.29 -27.63
N ALA A 379 22.87 31.39 -26.48
CA ALA A 379 22.40 30.91 -25.18
C ALA A 379 21.97 29.42 -25.20
N SER A 380 22.72 28.59 -25.94
CA SER A 380 22.42 27.17 -26.15
C SER A 380 23.60 26.27 -25.76
N PRO A 381 23.37 25.11 -25.10
CA PRO A 381 22.07 24.62 -24.62
C PRO A 381 21.58 25.39 -23.39
N PRO A 382 20.27 25.66 -23.26
CA PRO A 382 19.72 26.37 -22.10
C PRO A 382 19.54 25.43 -20.90
N ALA A 383 19.86 25.92 -19.69
CA ALA A 383 19.54 25.21 -18.45
C ALA A 383 18.02 24.96 -18.32
N ILE A 384 17.63 23.91 -17.60
CA ILE A 384 16.22 23.57 -17.36
C ILE A 384 15.96 23.74 -15.87
N SER A 385 15.15 24.72 -15.49
CA SER A 385 14.68 24.89 -14.10
C SER A 385 13.26 24.36 -13.91
N ALA A 386 12.35 24.72 -14.83
CA ALA A 386 10.96 24.28 -14.87
C ALA A 386 10.57 23.92 -16.31
N LEU A 387 9.59 23.02 -16.45
CA LEU A 387 8.96 22.68 -17.73
C LEU A 387 7.45 22.99 -17.67
N PRO A 388 7.04 24.23 -18.01
CA PRO A 388 5.64 24.62 -18.07
C PRO A 388 4.79 23.69 -18.95
N GLY A 389 3.61 23.31 -18.49
CA GLY A 389 2.60 22.62 -19.30
C GLY A 389 2.73 21.09 -19.43
N LEU A 390 3.81 20.47 -18.94
CA LEU A 390 3.96 19.00 -18.92
C LEU A 390 3.50 18.35 -17.59
N GLY A 391 3.18 19.13 -16.57
CA GLY A 391 2.72 18.66 -15.25
C GLY A 391 1.21 18.38 -15.13
N GLY A 392 0.40 18.80 -16.12
CA GLY A 392 -1.06 18.67 -16.08
C GLY A 392 -1.61 17.30 -16.52
N SER A 393 -0.79 16.44 -17.13
CA SER A 393 -1.22 15.15 -17.68
C SER A 393 -0.32 13.96 -17.30
N GLY A 394 0.60 14.12 -16.36
CA GLY A 394 1.48 13.05 -15.89
C GLY A 394 2.04 13.29 -14.49
N GLY A 395 2.42 12.21 -13.80
CA GLY A 395 2.88 12.19 -12.40
C GLY A 395 4.15 13.01 -12.06
N LEU A 396 4.64 13.85 -12.97
CA LEU A 396 5.77 14.76 -12.75
C LEU A 396 5.43 15.90 -11.77
N SER A 397 4.16 16.32 -11.65
CA SER A 397 3.72 17.31 -10.65
C SER A 397 3.65 16.73 -9.23
N GLN A 398 3.26 15.46 -9.09
CA GLN A 398 3.41 14.72 -7.82
C GLN A 398 4.88 14.54 -7.45
N LEU A 399 5.76 14.30 -8.44
CA LEU A 399 7.20 14.20 -8.22
C LEU A 399 7.80 15.54 -7.76
N SER A 400 7.37 16.69 -8.30
CA SER A 400 7.85 18.00 -7.84
C SER A 400 7.38 18.33 -6.42
N ALA A 401 6.15 17.97 -6.04
CA ALA A 401 5.64 18.06 -4.66
C ALA A 401 6.36 17.12 -3.67
N LEU A 402 7.03 16.08 -4.18
CA LEU A 402 7.90 15.16 -3.45
C LEU A 402 9.40 15.55 -3.53
N GLY A 403 9.73 16.71 -4.12
CA GLY A 403 11.11 17.17 -4.26
C GLY A 403 11.94 16.44 -5.33
N VAL A 404 11.31 15.69 -6.23
CA VAL A 404 11.96 15.01 -7.37
C VAL A 404 11.81 15.90 -8.60
N GLY A 405 12.80 16.77 -8.84
CA GLY A 405 12.79 17.73 -9.95
C GLY A 405 13.77 17.38 -11.07
N VAL A 406 13.43 17.74 -12.31
CA VAL A 406 14.30 17.63 -13.49
C VAL A 406 15.04 18.96 -13.70
N SER A 407 15.82 19.39 -12.71
CA SER A 407 16.63 20.61 -12.83
C SER A 407 18.02 20.28 -13.38
N LEU A 408 18.45 20.94 -14.45
CA LEU A 408 19.73 20.70 -15.11
C LEU A 408 20.47 22.01 -15.37
N ASP A 409 21.67 22.14 -14.81
CA ASP A 409 22.61 23.22 -15.10
C ASP A 409 23.82 22.66 -15.86
N PHE A 410 24.22 23.32 -16.95
CA PHE A 410 25.33 22.85 -17.80
C PHE A 410 26.70 23.28 -17.25
N PRO A 411 27.69 22.37 -17.18
CA PRO A 411 29.05 22.72 -16.76
C PRO A 411 29.63 23.89 -17.55
N GLY A 412 30.26 24.82 -16.85
CA GLY A 412 30.85 26.04 -17.45
C GLY A 412 29.87 27.17 -17.71
N GLN A 413 28.57 26.99 -17.43
CA GLN A 413 27.52 28.00 -17.60
C GLN A 413 26.93 28.53 -16.29
N PHE A 414 27.54 28.23 -15.14
CA PHE A 414 27.08 28.73 -13.84
C PHE A 414 28.22 28.92 -12.84
N ALA A 415 27.98 29.75 -11.83
CA ALA A 415 28.73 29.78 -10.58
C ALA A 415 27.93 29.09 -9.47
N LYS A 416 28.60 28.41 -8.53
CA LYS A 416 27.96 27.79 -7.36
C LYS A 416 28.63 28.16 -6.05
N PHE A 417 27.84 28.35 -5.01
CA PHE A 417 28.33 28.64 -3.67
C PHE A 417 27.63 27.72 -2.67
N ASP A 418 28.43 26.98 -1.89
CA ASP A 418 27.94 25.93 -1.01
C ASP A 418 28.05 26.36 0.46
N SER A 419 27.02 26.08 1.23
CA SER A 419 27.07 26.16 2.70
C SER A 419 27.80 24.97 3.32
N ALA A 420 28.18 25.11 4.59
CA ALA A 420 28.53 23.96 5.41
C ALA A 420 27.33 23.03 5.57
N THR A 421 27.60 21.77 5.90
CA THR A 421 26.53 20.80 6.20
C THR A 421 25.72 21.26 7.41
N LEU A 422 24.40 21.31 7.27
CA LEU A 422 23.50 21.75 8.31
C LEU A 422 23.49 20.76 9.48
N THR A 423 23.62 21.28 10.70
CA THR A 423 23.67 20.49 11.93
C THR A 423 22.28 20.19 12.52
N ARG A 424 21.25 20.88 12.02
CA ARG A 424 19.84 20.78 12.40
C ARG A 424 18.96 21.02 11.16
N ASP A 425 17.71 20.56 11.23
CA ASP A 425 16.74 20.85 10.18
C ASP A 425 16.50 22.37 10.08
N LEU A 426 16.35 22.86 8.85
CA LEU A 426 16.09 24.26 8.54
C LEU A 426 14.89 24.35 7.60
N ARG A 427 13.78 24.87 8.12
CA ARG A 427 12.59 25.20 7.31
C ARG A 427 12.73 26.59 6.72
N ILE A 428 12.77 26.68 5.40
CA ILE A 428 12.71 27.94 4.66
C ILE A 428 11.24 28.23 4.39
N THR A 429 10.75 29.39 4.80
CA THR A 429 9.40 29.88 4.50
C THR A 429 9.49 31.35 4.12
N GLY A 430 9.54 31.64 2.82
CA GLY A 430 9.73 32.98 2.26
C GLY A 430 10.81 33.02 1.18
N SER A 431 11.28 34.22 0.83
CA SER A 431 12.33 34.45 -0.19
C SER A 431 13.72 34.56 0.43
N PRO A 432 14.64 33.62 0.13
CA PRO A 432 16.04 33.79 0.48
C PRO A 432 16.66 34.99 -0.25
N THR A 433 17.65 35.64 0.35
CA THR A 433 18.36 36.77 -0.27
C THR A 433 19.87 36.61 -0.16
N ALA A 434 20.61 37.05 -1.18
CA ALA A 434 22.06 37.04 -1.18
C ALA A 434 22.59 38.23 -1.98
N THR A 435 23.66 38.87 -1.51
CA THR A 435 24.33 39.95 -2.27
C THR A 435 25.54 39.40 -3.00
N VAL A 436 25.60 39.62 -4.31
CA VAL A 436 26.68 39.17 -5.17
C VAL A 436 27.28 40.32 -5.96
N HIS A 437 28.57 40.21 -6.27
CA HIS A 437 29.27 41.11 -7.17
C HIS A 437 29.40 40.46 -8.54
N VAL A 438 28.85 41.11 -9.57
CA VAL A 438 28.75 40.58 -10.93
C VAL A 438 29.58 41.41 -11.88
N LYS A 439 30.46 40.76 -12.66
CA LYS A 439 31.19 41.34 -13.78
C LYS A 439 30.76 40.68 -15.08
N SER A 440 30.71 41.45 -16.17
CA SER A 440 30.41 40.97 -17.52
C SER A 440 31.38 41.52 -18.55
N SER A 441 31.88 40.66 -19.43
CA SER A 441 32.76 41.06 -20.54
C SER A 441 32.08 42.00 -21.54
N THR A 442 30.76 41.90 -21.70
CA THR A 442 29.97 42.75 -22.61
C THR A 442 29.36 43.97 -21.90
N GLY A 443 29.25 43.92 -20.57
CA GLY A 443 28.65 44.97 -19.73
C GLY A 443 27.19 44.73 -19.36
N ASP A 444 26.55 43.73 -19.95
CA ASP A 444 25.23 43.24 -19.55
C ASP A 444 25.33 41.76 -19.17
N ALA A 445 24.66 41.35 -18.10
CA ALA A 445 24.56 39.97 -17.66
C ALA A 445 23.11 39.62 -17.33
N VAL A 446 22.64 38.50 -17.87
CA VAL A 446 21.39 37.88 -17.41
C VAL A 446 21.77 36.65 -16.61
N LEU A 447 21.32 36.61 -15.36
CA LEU A 447 21.61 35.53 -14.42
C LEU A 447 20.33 34.92 -13.90
N PHE A 448 20.40 33.64 -13.56
CA PHE A 448 19.30 32.84 -13.06
C PHE A 448 19.67 32.27 -11.69
N GLY A 449 19.17 32.91 -10.64
CA GLY A 449 19.43 32.56 -9.24
C GLY A 449 18.56 31.41 -8.76
N LYS A 450 19.21 30.41 -8.15
CA LYS A 450 18.57 29.19 -7.63
C LYS A 450 19.17 28.82 -6.27
N VAL A 451 18.36 28.31 -5.35
CA VAL A 451 18.84 27.71 -4.11
C VAL A 451 18.48 26.24 -4.13
N TYR A 452 19.49 25.39 -4.13
CA TYR A 452 19.34 23.95 -4.10
C TYR A 452 19.49 23.42 -2.68
N ASP A 453 18.67 22.42 -2.38
CA ASP A 453 18.85 21.50 -1.26
C ASP A 453 19.66 20.29 -1.75
N VAL A 454 20.86 20.11 -1.20
CA VAL A 454 21.81 19.06 -1.62
C VAL A 454 22.00 18.07 -0.47
N GLY A 455 21.63 16.82 -0.73
CA GLY A 455 21.70 15.72 0.23
C GLY A 455 23.13 15.26 0.57
N PRO A 456 23.28 14.37 1.57
CA PRO A 456 24.58 13.88 2.02
C PRO A 456 25.33 13.17 0.88
N GLY A 457 26.59 13.53 0.65
CA GLY A 457 27.40 12.97 -0.45
C GLY A 457 27.11 13.57 -1.83
N GLY A 458 26.17 14.53 -1.96
CA GLY A 458 25.92 15.27 -3.20
C GLY A 458 25.22 14.48 -4.31
N THR A 459 24.70 13.29 -3.99
CA THR A 459 24.01 12.40 -4.95
C THR A 459 22.56 12.80 -5.22
N GLN A 460 21.95 13.57 -4.32
CA GLN A 460 20.60 14.12 -4.47
C GLN A 460 20.67 15.65 -4.42
N GLN A 461 20.13 16.31 -5.44
CA GLN A 461 20.02 17.77 -5.52
C GLN A 461 18.59 18.12 -5.92
N VAL A 462 17.92 18.91 -5.09
CA VAL A 462 16.52 19.31 -5.25
C VAL A 462 16.47 20.82 -5.42
N LEU A 463 15.78 21.28 -6.46
CA LEU A 463 15.39 22.69 -6.60
C LEU A 463 13.96 22.84 -6.05
N PRO A 464 13.77 23.48 -4.88
CA PRO A 464 12.44 23.65 -4.30
C PRO A 464 11.50 24.37 -5.26
N SER A 465 10.30 23.82 -5.44
CA SER A 465 9.26 24.29 -6.37
C SER A 465 9.67 24.43 -7.84
N GLN A 466 10.89 24.01 -8.23
CA GLN A 466 11.44 24.20 -9.59
C GLN A 466 11.50 25.67 -10.04
N LEU A 467 11.51 26.62 -9.11
CA LEU A 467 11.48 28.06 -9.41
C LEU A 467 12.88 28.66 -9.56
N VAL A 468 12.96 29.75 -10.32
CA VAL A 468 14.20 30.47 -10.60
C VAL A 468 13.98 31.99 -10.52
N ALA A 469 14.96 32.71 -9.99
CA ALA A 469 14.95 34.18 -9.94
C ALA A 469 15.82 34.75 -11.07
N PRO A 470 15.23 35.22 -12.18
CA PRO A 470 15.97 35.89 -13.22
C PRO A 470 16.37 37.30 -12.79
N VAL A 471 17.55 37.76 -13.20
CA VAL A 471 18.02 39.13 -12.98
C VAL A 471 18.86 39.61 -14.15
N ARG A 472 18.56 40.83 -14.64
CA ARG A 472 19.44 41.54 -15.58
C ARG A 472 20.32 42.53 -14.83
N VAL A 473 21.62 42.48 -15.09
CA VAL A 473 22.62 43.35 -14.49
C VAL A 473 23.30 44.18 -15.57
N GLU A 474 22.77 45.38 -15.78
CA GLU A 474 23.35 46.35 -16.71
C GLU A 474 24.53 47.10 -16.10
N ASN A 475 25.43 47.56 -16.97
CA ASN A 475 26.65 48.31 -16.64
C ASN A 475 27.64 47.54 -15.76
N ALA A 476 27.75 46.22 -15.97
CA ALA A 476 28.56 45.31 -15.18
C ALA A 476 30.01 45.14 -15.67
N LYS A 477 30.53 45.98 -16.59
CA LYS A 477 31.93 45.84 -17.08
C LYS A 477 32.97 46.00 -15.97
N ALA A 478 32.78 47.00 -15.10
CA ALA A 478 33.66 47.27 -13.96
C ALA A 478 33.30 46.44 -12.71
N GLY A 479 32.23 45.63 -12.78
CA GLY A 479 31.65 44.96 -11.63
C GLY A 479 30.51 45.78 -10.99
N LYS A 480 29.44 45.09 -10.57
CA LYS A 480 28.28 45.71 -9.91
C LYS A 480 27.76 44.79 -8.81
N ASP A 481 27.50 45.37 -7.64
CA ASP A 481 26.87 44.66 -6.54
C ASP A 481 25.35 44.60 -6.76
N VAL A 482 24.77 43.42 -6.58
CA VAL A 482 23.34 43.15 -6.78
C VAL A 482 22.83 42.28 -5.64
N THR A 483 21.75 42.71 -4.99
CA THR A 483 21.01 41.86 -4.05
C THR A 483 20.01 41.02 -4.83
N LEU A 484 20.15 39.70 -4.73
CA LEU A 484 19.26 38.73 -5.33
C LEU A 484 18.13 38.42 -4.36
N THR A 485 16.89 38.58 -4.80
CA THR A 485 15.71 38.01 -4.12
C THR A 485 15.37 36.71 -4.83
N LEU A 486 15.63 35.60 -4.14
CA LEU A 486 15.46 34.25 -4.69
C LEU A 486 13.98 33.83 -4.55
N PRO A 487 13.52 32.82 -5.30
CA PRO A 487 12.12 32.42 -5.29
C PRO A 487 11.65 32.10 -3.88
N ALA A 488 10.46 32.59 -3.53
CA ALA A 488 9.84 32.25 -2.26
C ALA A 488 9.39 30.80 -2.26
N VAL A 489 9.69 30.08 -1.19
CA VAL A 489 9.39 28.64 -1.03
C VAL A 489 9.01 28.33 0.42
N ASP A 490 8.24 27.26 0.64
CA ASP A 490 8.13 26.57 1.94
C ASP A 490 8.79 25.18 1.82
N HIS A 491 10.06 25.08 2.21
CA HIS A 491 10.87 23.87 1.99
C HIS A 491 11.71 23.53 3.22
N GLU A 492 11.75 22.25 3.59
CA GLU A 492 12.60 21.76 4.68
C GLU A 492 13.91 21.21 4.16
N VAL A 493 15.00 21.78 4.65
CA VAL A 493 16.35 21.28 4.42
C VAL A 493 16.73 20.44 5.63
N GLN A 494 16.89 19.14 5.42
CA GLN A 494 17.15 18.20 6.50
C GLN A 494 18.57 18.36 7.08
N LYS A 495 18.74 18.00 8.35
CA LYS A 495 20.05 17.84 8.97
C LYS A 495 20.92 16.92 8.11
N GLY A 496 22.18 17.31 7.89
CA GLY A 496 23.11 16.58 7.04
C GLY A 496 23.09 17.02 5.56
N HIS A 497 22.11 17.84 5.15
CA HIS A 497 22.10 18.47 3.83
C HIS A 497 22.90 19.78 3.84
N ARG A 498 23.07 20.39 2.67
CA ARG A 498 23.62 21.74 2.50
C ARG A 498 22.77 22.55 1.52
N LEU A 499 22.73 23.85 1.74
CA LEU A 499 22.24 24.82 0.76
C LEU A 499 23.31 25.14 -0.28
N ARG A 500 22.93 25.19 -1.54
CA ARG A 500 23.77 25.63 -2.67
C ARG A 500 23.09 26.74 -3.45
N LEU A 501 23.69 27.93 -3.46
CA LEU A 501 23.31 29.02 -4.35
C LEU A 501 23.94 28.79 -5.73
N VAL A 502 23.14 28.79 -6.78
CA VAL A 502 23.59 28.71 -8.17
C VAL A 502 23.17 29.97 -8.93
N LEU A 503 24.07 30.49 -9.75
CA LEU A 503 23.81 31.56 -10.70
C LEU A 503 24.18 31.08 -12.10
N ALA A 504 23.17 30.68 -12.87
CA ALA A 504 23.33 30.22 -14.25
C ALA A 504 23.20 31.38 -15.25
N SER A 505 23.86 31.27 -16.41
CA SER A 505 23.80 32.25 -17.51
C SER A 505 22.62 32.03 -18.47
N THR A 506 22.03 30.83 -18.46
CA THR A 506 20.94 30.44 -19.36
C THR A 506 19.78 29.80 -18.60
N ASP A 507 18.56 29.93 -19.14
CA ASP A 507 17.38 29.19 -18.70
C ASP A 507 16.39 29.04 -19.88
N LEU A 508 15.76 27.88 -19.99
CA LEU A 508 14.81 27.56 -21.06
C LEU A 508 13.58 28.49 -21.05
N GLY A 509 13.08 28.86 -19.87
CA GLY A 509 11.86 29.65 -19.69
C GLY A 509 12.01 31.13 -20.04
N TYR A 510 13.25 31.62 -20.14
CA TYR A 510 13.57 33.05 -20.20
C TYR A 510 14.46 33.41 -21.39
N ALA A 511 14.42 34.68 -21.80
CA ALA A 511 15.32 35.22 -22.80
C ALA A 511 16.69 35.50 -22.18
N SER A 512 17.71 34.85 -22.74
CA SER A 512 19.12 35.10 -22.43
C SER A 512 19.76 35.79 -23.64
N PRO A 513 20.79 36.63 -23.45
CA PRO A 513 21.46 37.28 -24.57
C PRO A 513 22.03 36.27 -25.58
N ALA A 514 21.80 36.47 -26.87
CA ALA A 514 22.35 35.59 -27.90
C ALA A 514 23.87 35.77 -28.09
N ALA A 515 24.40 36.94 -27.78
CA ALA A 515 25.82 37.23 -27.87
C ALA A 515 26.59 36.48 -26.76
N PRO A 516 27.70 35.80 -27.08
CA PRO A 516 28.52 35.13 -26.07
C PRO A 516 29.13 36.15 -25.11
N ALA A 517 29.19 35.79 -23.83
CA ALA A 517 29.78 36.64 -22.81
C ALA A 517 30.44 35.80 -21.71
N THR A 518 31.47 36.35 -21.06
CA THR A 518 32.03 35.79 -19.83
C THR A 518 31.52 36.59 -18.65
N TYR A 519 30.96 35.88 -17.67
CA TYR A 519 30.51 36.45 -16.41
C TYR A 519 31.44 36.00 -15.29
N SER A 520 31.71 36.88 -14.34
CA SER A 520 32.38 36.54 -13.09
C SER A 520 31.53 36.97 -11.93
N VAL A 521 31.33 36.08 -10.95
CA VAL A 521 30.51 36.33 -9.77
C VAL A 521 31.25 35.97 -8.50
N SER A 522 31.14 36.82 -7.48
CA SER A 522 31.58 36.54 -6.11
C SER A 522 30.51 36.94 -5.09
N LEU A 523 30.55 36.34 -3.90
CA LEU A 523 29.67 36.69 -2.79
C LEU A 523 30.17 37.96 -2.08
N LYS A 524 29.24 38.84 -1.72
CA LYS A 524 29.48 40.00 -0.85
C LYS A 524 28.91 39.81 0.55
N GLY A 525 28.01 38.85 0.72
CA GLY A 525 27.43 38.48 2.00
C GLY A 525 26.88 37.06 1.95
N ASP A 526 26.47 36.61 3.12
CA ASP A 526 25.88 35.29 3.33
C ASP A 526 24.45 35.21 2.79
N LEU A 527 23.94 33.97 2.67
CA LEU A 527 22.56 33.71 2.29
C LEU A 527 21.65 33.96 3.50
N THR A 528 20.73 34.91 3.40
CA THR A 528 19.70 35.13 4.41
C THR A 528 18.47 34.32 4.04
N VAL A 529 17.99 33.50 4.97
CA VAL A 529 16.93 32.53 4.76
C VAL A 529 15.78 32.80 5.75
N PRO A 530 14.58 33.16 5.29
CA PRO A 530 13.43 33.38 6.16
C PRO A 530 12.84 32.05 6.65
N THR A 531 12.40 32.01 7.92
CA THR A 531 11.89 30.76 8.55
C THR A 531 10.47 30.89 9.09
N ALA A 532 9.89 32.11 9.09
CA ALA A 532 8.54 32.39 9.54
C ALA A 532 8.13 31.64 10.84
N PRO A 533 8.79 31.93 11.98
CA PRO A 533 8.65 31.13 13.20
C PRO A 533 7.22 31.07 13.80
N GLY A 534 6.35 32.00 13.42
CA GLY A 534 4.93 31.99 13.81
C GLY A 534 4.05 31.00 13.03
N VAL A 535 4.61 30.28 12.06
CA VAL A 535 3.88 29.33 11.20
C VAL A 535 4.08 27.91 11.70
N THR A 536 3.05 27.34 12.30
CA THR A 536 3.10 26.03 12.96
C THR A 536 2.36 24.98 12.15
N THR A 537 2.94 23.79 11.99
CA THR A 537 2.26 22.66 11.33
C THR A 537 1.21 22.08 12.27
N ALA A 538 -0.03 21.96 11.81
CA ALA A 538 -1.07 21.31 12.60
C ALA A 538 -0.69 19.85 12.91
N ALA A 539 -0.90 19.42 14.16
CA ALA A 539 -0.77 18.01 14.52
C ALA A 539 -1.78 17.18 13.69
N ALA A 540 -1.36 16.01 13.20
CA ALA A 540 -2.28 15.12 12.51
C ALA A 540 -3.39 14.70 13.49
N PRO A 541 -4.68 15.00 13.20
CA PRO A 541 -5.75 14.53 14.06
C PRO A 541 -5.73 13.01 14.02
N LEU A 542 -5.59 12.38 15.19
CA LEU A 542 -5.72 10.93 15.28
C LEU A 542 -7.15 10.55 14.88
N PRO A 543 -7.34 9.63 13.92
CA PRO A 543 -8.68 9.20 13.52
C PRO A 543 -9.51 8.80 14.73
N ALA A 544 -10.80 9.14 14.74
CA ALA A 544 -11.68 8.88 15.88
C ALA A 544 -11.56 7.43 16.39
N TRP A 545 -11.43 6.45 15.48
CA TRP A 545 -11.27 5.02 15.79
C TRP A 545 -10.07 4.71 16.69
N VAL A 546 -8.97 5.48 16.64
CA VAL A 546 -7.81 5.31 17.52
C VAL A 546 -8.20 5.47 18.98
N TRP A 547 -9.12 6.39 19.28
CA TRP A 547 -9.65 6.59 20.63
C TRP A 547 -10.67 5.51 21.04
N TRP A 548 -11.25 4.79 20.07
CA TRP A 548 -12.13 3.64 20.33
C TRP A 548 -11.37 2.33 20.53
N LEU A 549 -10.12 2.20 20.05
CA LEU A 549 -9.31 0.98 20.24
C LEU A 549 -9.13 0.58 21.71
N PRO A 550 -8.84 1.50 22.67
CA PRO A 550 -8.72 1.12 24.07
C PRO A 550 -10.04 0.62 24.66
N LEU A 551 -11.17 1.23 24.24
CA LEU A 551 -12.51 0.82 24.67
C LEU A 551 -12.89 -0.54 24.07
N ALA A 552 -12.60 -0.77 22.79
CA ALA A 552 -12.80 -2.05 22.12
C ALA A 552 -11.91 -3.15 22.73
N GLY A 553 -10.65 -2.82 23.03
CA GLY A 553 -9.71 -3.69 23.73
C GLY A 553 -10.19 -4.05 25.14
N ALA A 554 -10.69 -3.08 25.90
CA ALA A 554 -11.27 -3.30 27.23
C ALA A 554 -12.54 -4.16 27.17
N ALA A 555 -13.43 -3.91 26.20
CA ALA A 555 -14.64 -4.69 25.98
C ALA A 555 -14.31 -6.14 25.57
N LEU A 556 -13.30 -6.34 24.70
CA LEU A 556 -12.81 -7.65 24.30
C LEU A 556 -12.16 -8.39 25.47
N ALA A 557 -11.34 -7.70 26.27
CA ALA A 557 -10.75 -8.26 27.48
C ALA A 557 -11.83 -8.67 28.49
N LEU A 558 -12.86 -7.84 28.69
CA LEU A 558 -14.01 -8.14 29.53
C LEU A 558 -14.81 -9.34 29.00
N ALA A 559 -15.05 -9.39 27.68
CA ALA A 559 -15.72 -10.52 27.03
C ALA A 559 -14.91 -11.81 27.17
N LEU A 560 -13.58 -11.77 27.03
CA LEU A 560 -12.67 -12.90 27.23
C LEU A 560 -12.63 -13.34 28.70
N LEU A 561 -12.66 -12.41 29.66
CA LEU A 561 -12.76 -12.72 31.09
C LEU A 561 -14.11 -13.36 31.46
N LEU A 562 -15.21 -12.91 30.83
CA LEU A 562 -16.56 -13.41 31.08
C LEU A 562 -16.88 -14.73 30.33
N THR A 563 -16.22 -15.01 29.21
CA THR A 563 -16.43 -16.23 28.40
C THR A 563 -15.33 -17.28 28.55
N GLY A 564 -14.13 -16.89 29.00
CA GLY A 564 -12.94 -17.74 29.16
C GLY A 564 -12.94 -18.69 30.36
N ARG A 565 -14.05 -18.81 31.11
CA ARG A 565 -14.23 -19.83 32.15
C ARG A 565 -15.12 -20.98 31.72
N ARG A 566 -14.76 -21.64 30.61
CA ARG A 566 -14.98 -23.07 30.47
C ARG A 566 -13.63 -23.74 30.35
N ARG A 567 -13.01 -24.04 31.50
CA ARG A 567 -12.02 -25.10 31.58
C ARG A 567 -12.70 -26.35 31.03
N THR A 568 -12.36 -26.76 29.81
CA THR A 568 -12.51 -28.17 29.42
C THR A 568 -11.64 -28.92 30.42
N ALA A 569 -12.27 -29.52 31.43
CA ALA A 569 -11.57 -30.37 32.38
C ALA A 569 -10.74 -31.36 31.55
N THR A 570 -9.43 -31.37 31.76
CA THR A 570 -8.58 -32.39 31.14
C THR A 570 -9.12 -33.73 31.64
N PRO A 571 -9.55 -34.65 30.77
CA PRO A 571 -9.93 -35.98 31.21
C PRO A 571 -8.77 -36.58 32.01
N ALA A 572 -9.05 -37.13 33.18
CA ALA A 572 -8.00 -37.76 33.99
C ALA A 572 -7.34 -38.88 33.17
N PRO A 573 -6.02 -39.12 33.37
CA PRO A 573 -5.37 -40.30 32.83
C PRO A 573 -6.12 -41.55 33.29
N ASP A 574 -6.34 -42.48 32.36
CA ASP A 574 -6.95 -43.76 32.68
C ASP A 574 -5.86 -44.71 33.21
N PRO A 575 -5.90 -45.10 34.50
CA PRO A 575 -4.88 -45.95 35.10
C PRO A 575 -4.84 -47.37 34.50
N GLU A 576 -5.95 -47.88 33.96
CA GLU A 576 -6.00 -49.22 33.35
C GLU A 576 -5.28 -49.26 31.99
N LEU A 577 -5.07 -48.09 31.37
CA LEU A 577 -4.39 -47.93 30.08
C LEU A 577 -2.98 -47.37 30.21
N ALA A 578 -2.42 -47.26 31.43
CA ALA A 578 -1.12 -46.65 31.68
C ALA A 578 0.04 -47.35 30.93
N GLU A 579 -0.03 -48.67 30.81
CA GLU A 579 0.96 -49.51 30.11
C GLU A 579 0.58 -49.77 28.63
N VAL A 580 -0.50 -49.17 28.13
CA VAL A 580 -0.98 -49.36 26.75
C VAL A 580 -0.44 -48.25 25.86
N PRO A 581 0.46 -48.54 24.90
CA PRO A 581 1.02 -47.53 24.00
C PRO A 581 -0.03 -46.71 23.24
N LEU A 582 -1.08 -47.37 22.72
CA LEU A 582 -2.13 -46.68 21.98
C LEU A 582 -3.48 -47.38 22.12
N GLN A 583 -4.51 -46.59 22.44
CA GLN A 583 -5.91 -46.97 22.37
C GLN A 583 -6.67 -45.91 21.54
N ILE A 584 -7.37 -46.35 20.51
CA ILE A 584 -8.28 -45.52 19.72
C ILE A 584 -9.71 -46.03 19.91
N THR A 585 -10.65 -45.12 20.18
CA THR A 585 -12.07 -45.44 20.41
C THR A 585 -12.96 -44.52 19.58
N ASP A 586 -13.80 -45.10 18.71
CA ASP A 586 -14.81 -44.43 17.88
C ASP A 586 -14.34 -43.17 17.13
N LEU A 587 -13.08 -43.17 16.68
CA LEU A 587 -12.42 -42.00 16.13
C LEU A 587 -13.02 -41.58 14.79
N SER A 588 -13.41 -40.30 14.69
CA SER A 588 -14.09 -39.75 13.51
C SER A 588 -13.57 -38.37 13.10
N LYS A 589 -13.42 -38.15 11.79
CA LYS A 589 -12.99 -36.88 11.20
C LYS A 589 -13.62 -36.56 9.84
N ARG A 590 -14.07 -35.31 9.69
CA ARG A 590 -14.59 -34.68 8.48
C ARG A 590 -13.87 -33.35 8.21
N TYR A 591 -13.53 -33.08 6.95
CA TYR A 591 -12.91 -31.81 6.55
C TYR A 591 -13.99 -30.83 6.03
N ALA A 592 -13.82 -29.53 6.31
CA ALA A 592 -14.83 -28.50 6.05
C ALA A 592 -15.25 -28.37 4.56
N LYS A 593 -14.40 -28.78 3.62
CA LYS A 593 -14.67 -28.76 2.18
C LYS A 593 -15.38 -30.02 1.66
N SER A 594 -15.72 -30.98 2.52
CA SER A 594 -16.40 -32.23 2.16
C SER A 594 -17.46 -32.54 3.21
N ALA A 595 -18.63 -31.91 3.08
CA ALA A 595 -19.75 -32.10 4.01
C ALA A 595 -20.25 -33.57 4.09
N ASP A 596 -20.05 -34.34 3.01
CA ASP A 596 -20.66 -35.66 2.85
C ASP A 596 -19.67 -36.84 2.94
N ARG A 597 -18.37 -36.60 3.15
CA ARG A 597 -17.34 -37.66 3.19
C ARG A 597 -16.50 -37.59 4.47
N TYR A 598 -16.51 -38.69 5.22
CA TYR A 598 -15.61 -38.89 6.36
C TYR A 598 -14.22 -39.30 5.86
N ALA A 599 -13.18 -38.68 6.42
CA ALA A 599 -11.80 -39.10 6.20
C ALA A 599 -11.43 -40.28 7.11
N VAL A 600 -11.99 -40.30 8.31
CA VAL A 600 -11.95 -41.42 9.27
C VAL A 600 -13.33 -41.49 9.92
N ARG A 601 -13.88 -42.69 10.10
CA ARG A 601 -15.21 -42.91 10.67
C ARG A 601 -15.21 -44.12 11.59
N ASP A 602 -15.60 -43.88 12.84
CA ASP A 602 -15.82 -44.92 13.86
C ASP A 602 -14.63 -45.90 13.99
N LEU A 603 -13.40 -45.37 13.87
CA LEU A 603 -12.18 -46.19 13.92
C LEU A 603 -11.82 -46.53 15.37
N GLY A 604 -11.60 -47.80 15.68
CA GLY A 604 -11.14 -48.23 17.00
C GLY A 604 -10.22 -49.45 16.94
N PHE A 605 -9.06 -49.37 17.60
CA PHE A 605 -8.12 -50.48 17.77
C PHE A 605 -7.14 -50.16 18.91
N ARG A 606 -6.42 -51.18 19.37
CA ARG A 606 -5.45 -51.11 20.47
C ARG A 606 -4.10 -51.64 20.02
N VAL A 607 -3.02 -51.05 20.53
CA VAL A 607 -1.64 -51.47 20.27
C VAL A 607 -0.97 -51.77 21.60
N GLU A 608 -0.37 -52.95 21.70
CA GLU A 608 0.35 -53.41 22.88
C GLU A 608 1.85 -53.07 22.82
N LYS A 609 2.50 -53.15 23.97
CA LYS A 609 3.93 -52.87 24.11
C LYS A 609 4.78 -53.86 23.32
N GLY A 610 5.80 -53.35 22.62
CA GLY A 610 6.73 -54.16 21.81
C GLY A 610 6.17 -54.63 20.46
N GLN A 611 4.97 -54.19 20.08
CA GLN A 611 4.42 -54.48 18.76
C GLN A 611 5.05 -53.58 17.69
N VAL A 612 5.38 -54.18 16.55
CA VAL A 612 5.52 -53.46 15.28
C VAL A 612 4.19 -53.60 14.54
N LEU A 613 3.43 -52.50 14.45
CA LEU A 613 2.10 -52.44 13.88
C LEU A 613 2.12 -51.81 12.48
N GLY A 614 1.66 -52.54 11.47
CA GLY A 614 1.47 -52.04 10.11
C GLY A 614 0.06 -51.51 9.89
N LEU A 615 -0.09 -50.21 9.63
CA LEU A 615 -1.32 -49.59 9.17
C LEU A 615 -1.41 -49.68 7.65
N LEU A 616 -2.26 -50.56 7.15
CA LEU A 616 -2.33 -50.97 5.76
C LEU A 616 -3.66 -50.52 5.13
N GLY A 617 -3.62 -50.10 3.86
CA GLY A 617 -4.81 -49.70 3.12
C GLY A 617 -4.47 -48.90 1.87
N PRO A 618 -5.40 -48.77 0.90
CA PRO A 618 -5.15 -48.00 -0.31
C PRO A 618 -4.95 -46.50 0.00
N ASN A 619 -4.45 -45.76 -0.99
CA ASN A 619 -4.38 -44.30 -0.89
C ASN A 619 -5.79 -43.72 -0.68
N GLY A 620 -5.93 -42.87 0.33
CA GLY A 620 -7.23 -42.33 0.73
C GLY A 620 -8.01 -43.16 1.75
N ALA A 621 -7.46 -44.27 2.27
CA ALA A 621 -8.09 -45.08 3.32
C ALA A 621 -8.17 -44.39 4.71
N GLY A 622 -7.57 -43.20 4.88
CA GLY A 622 -7.60 -42.44 6.13
C GLY A 622 -6.34 -42.51 6.99
N LYS A 623 -5.33 -43.32 6.60
CA LYS A 623 -4.07 -43.57 7.35
C LYS A 623 -3.39 -42.30 7.88
N THR A 624 -2.93 -41.42 7.00
CA THR A 624 -2.26 -40.15 7.38
C THR A 624 -3.17 -39.25 8.22
N THR A 625 -4.50 -39.26 8.00
CA THR A 625 -5.43 -38.48 8.83
C THR A 625 -5.52 -39.04 10.25
N THR A 626 -5.52 -40.37 10.42
CA THR A 626 -5.42 -41.03 11.73
C THR A 626 -4.11 -40.68 12.44
N LEU A 627 -2.97 -40.78 11.75
CA LEU A 627 -1.65 -40.46 12.32
C LEU A 627 -1.54 -38.98 12.75
N ARG A 628 -2.04 -38.04 11.93
CA ARG A 628 -2.09 -36.61 12.31
C ARG A 628 -2.96 -36.34 13.53
N MET A 629 -4.05 -37.07 13.72
CA MET A 629 -4.87 -36.95 14.93
C MET A 629 -4.17 -37.54 16.17
N LEU A 630 -3.44 -38.64 16.02
CA LEU A 630 -2.66 -39.26 17.10
C LEU A 630 -1.55 -38.33 17.61
N MET A 631 -0.89 -37.59 16.72
CA MET A 631 0.11 -36.58 17.11
C MET A 631 -0.51 -35.28 17.66
N GLY A 632 -1.84 -35.15 17.68
CA GLY A 632 -2.52 -33.92 18.07
C GLY A 632 -2.37 -32.75 17.09
N LEU A 633 -1.91 -32.99 15.85
CA LEU A 633 -1.82 -31.97 14.80
C LEU A 633 -3.20 -31.57 14.27
N ILE A 634 -4.16 -32.49 14.31
CA ILE A 634 -5.54 -32.27 13.92
C ILE A 634 -6.47 -32.77 15.03
N LYS A 635 -7.51 -31.99 15.35
CA LYS A 635 -8.51 -32.38 16.34
C LYS A 635 -9.55 -33.33 15.72
N PRO A 636 -9.89 -34.46 16.36
CA PRO A 636 -11.01 -35.30 15.92
C PRO A 636 -12.35 -34.60 16.11
N ASP A 637 -13.33 -34.95 15.27
CA ASP A 637 -14.70 -34.44 15.40
C ASP A 637 -15.56 -35.32 16.33
N GLY A 638 -15.15 -36.58 16.53
CA GLY A 638 -15.72 -37.54 17.48
C GLY A 638 -14.72 -38.63 17.86
N GLY A 639 -15.00 -39.37 18.94
CA GLY A 639 -14.10 -40.38 19.51
C GLY A 639 -12.95 -39.81 20.33
N GLU A 640 -12.08 -40.70 20.82
CA GLU A 640 -10.88 -40.34 21.58
C GLU A 640 -9.66 -41.20 21.22
N ILE A 641 -8.47 -40.63 21.42
CA ILE A 641 -7.19 -41.32 21.31
C ILE A 641 -6.50 -41.18 22.67
N ARG A 642 -6.06 -42.31 23.23
CA ARG A 642 -5.27 -42.35 24.46
C ARG A 642 -3.92 -43.01 24.21
N VAL A 643 -2.87 -42.39 24.73
CA VAL A 643 -1.49 -42.90 24.70
C VAL A 643 -1.05 -43.00 26.16
N PHE A 644 -0.65 -44.20 26.62
CA PHE A 644 -0.31 -44.47 28.02
C PHE A 644 -1.36 -43.92 29.01
N GLY A 645 -2.65 -44.15 28.71
CA GLY A 645 -3.80 -43.68 29.48
C GLY A 645 -4.16 -42.19 29.35
N HIS A 646 -3.31 -41.39 28.71
CA HIS A 646 -3.51 -39.94 28.56
C HIS A 646 -4.24 -39.61 27.26
N ALA A 647 -5.30 -38.81 27.34
CA ALA A 647 -6.01 -38.34 26.16
C ALA A 647 -5.14 -37.39 25.31
N ILE A 648 -5.05 -37.68 24.01
CA ILE A 648 -4.32 -36.86 23.04
C ILE A 648 -5.09 -35.58 22.74
N ARG A 649 -4.34 -34.47 22.75
CA ARG A 649 -4.78 -33.14 22.33
C ARG A 649 -3.56 -32.33 21.90
N PRO A 650 -3.76 -31.22 21.15
CA PRO A 650 -2.66 -30.29 20.88
C PRO A 650 -1.93 -29.90 22.18
N GLY A 651 -0.62 -30.14 22.22
CA GLY A 651 0.24 -29.86 23.38
C GLY A 651 0.04 -30.77 24.60
N ALA A 652 -0.48 -32.00 24.44
CA ALA A 652 -0.55 -32.96 25.54
C ALA A 652 0.86 -33.36 26.02
N PRO A 653 1.15 -33.35 27.35
CA PRO A 653 2.48 -33.70 27.87
C PRO A 653 2.95 -35.10 27.45
N VAL A 654 2.02 -36.04 27.27
CA VAL A 654 2.32 -37.42 26.85
C VAL A 654 2.95 -37.51 25.46
N LEU A 655 2.79 -36.49 24.61
CA LEU A 655 3.43 -36.45 23.28
C LEU A 655 4.97 -36.42 23.37
N SER A 656 5.54 -36.05 24.53
CA SER A 656 6.99 -36.20 24.77
C SER A 656 7.48 -37.65 24.74
N ARG A 657 6.57 -38.62 24.94
CA ARG A 657 6.82 -40.07 24.85
C ARG A 657 6.53 -40.65 23.45
N VAL A 658 6.20 -39.79 22.48
CA VAL A 658 5.85 -40.17 21.11
C VAL A 658 6.83 -39.54 20.12
N GLY A 659 7.52 -40.38 19.37
CA GLY A 659 8.35 -39.98 18.24
C GLY A 659 7.55 -40.09 16.96
N ALA A 660 7.64 -39.12 16.06
CA ALA A 660 6.88 -39.17 14.82
C ALA A 660 7.62 -38.62 13.61
N PHE A 661 7.43 -39.30 12.48
CA PHE A 661 7.80 -38.87 11.14
C PHE A 661 6.57 -38.93 10.23
N VAL A 662 5.99 -37.76 9.94
CA VAL A 662 4.77 -37.62 9.13
C VAL A 662 4.95 -36.43 8.19
N GLU A 663 4.69 -36.61 6.89
CA GLU A 663 4.77 -35.59 5.82
C GLU A 663 6.16 -35.06 5.40
N GLY A 664 7.17 -35.92 5.35
CA GLY A 664 8.49 -35.56 4.81
C GLY A 664 9.29 -34.63 5.73
N ALA A 665 10.60 -34.76 5.72
CA ALA A 665 11.43 -34.06 6.68
C ALA A 665 11.81 -32.65 6.20
N GLY A 666 11.30 -31.62 6.87
CA GLY A 666 11.60 -30.20 6.63
C GLY A 666 12.98 -29.77 7.13
N PHE A 667 14.04 -30.46 6.69
CA PHE A 667 15.41 -30.13 7.09
C PHE A 667 15.93 -28.85 6.45
N LEU A 668 16.78 -28.13 7.17
CA LEU A 668 17.53 -27.01 6.63
C LEU A 668 18.69 -27.55 5.76
N PRO A 669 18.67 -27.32 4.44
CA PRO A 669 19.54 -28.01 3.50
C PRO A 669 21.02 -27.59 3.60
N HIS A 670 21.29 -26.41 4.16
CA HIS A 670 22.63 -25.87 4.32
C HIS A 670 23.32 -26.31 5.61
N LEU A 671 22.57 -26.84 6.58
CA LEU A 671 23.10 -27.38 7.82
C LEU A 671 23.48 -28.85 7.66
N SER A 672 24.43 -29.31 8.45
CA SER A 672 24.78 -30.73 8.57
C SER A 672 23.64 -31.54 9.18
N GLY A 673 23.69 -32.86 9.02
CA GLY A 673 22.71 -33.76 9.65
C GLY A 673 22.67 -33.58 11.17
N ARG A 674 23.84 -33.47 11.80
CA ARG A 674 23.96 -33.25 13.26
C ARG A 674 23.32 -31.92 13.70
N GLU A 675 23.65 -30.82 13.03
CA GLU A 675 23.11 -29.49 13.35
C GLU A 675 21.58 -29.43 13.21
N ASN A 676 21.00 -30.14 12.24
CA ASN A 676 19.54 -30.23 12.11
C ASN A 676 18.88 -30.91 13.33
N LEU A 677 19.48 -31.99 13.83
CA LEU A 677 18.95 -32.72 15.00
C LEU A 677 19.08 -31.91 16.29
N GLU A 678 20.23 -31.25 16.49
CA GLU A 678 20.46 -30.38 17.64
C GLU A 678 19.49 -29.19 17.65
N LEU A 679 19.30 -28.55 16.50
CA LEU A 679 18.34 -27.44 16.36
C LEU A 679 16.90 -27.90 16.63
N TYR A 680 16.52 -29.07 16.11
CA TYR A 680 15.20 -29.65 16.37
C TYR A 680 14.98 -29.89 17.87
N TRP A 681 15.96 -30.48 18.56
CA TRP A 681 15.86 -30.74 20.00
C TRP A 681 15.74 -29.44 20.80
N GLN A 682 16.56 -28.44 20.50
CA GLN A 682 16.50 -27.12 21.14
C GLN A 682 15.11 -26.47 21.00
N ALA A 683 14.47 -26.61 19.84
CA ALA A 683 13.13 -26.08 19.59
C ALA A 683 12.04 -26.74 20.46
N THR A 684 12.27 -27.95 20.98
CA THR A 684 11.33 -28.62 21.91
C THR A 684 11.34 -28.01 23.32
N GLY A 685 12.40 -27.26 23.67
CA GLY A 685 12.60 -26.71 25.02
C GLY A 685 12.90 -27.76 26.10
N ARG A 686 13.21 -29.00 25.71
CA ARG A 686 13.58 -30.10 26.62
C ARG A 686 15.07 -30.04 26.99
N PRO A 687 15.47 -30.60 28.16
CA PRO A 687 16.87 -30.63 28.57
C PRO A 687 17.76 -31.38 27.55
N PRO A 688 18.98 -30.90 27.26
CA PRO A 688 19.90 -31.55 26.31
C PRO A 688 20.27 -33.00 26.67
N GLU A 689 20.34 -33.32 27.97
CA GLU A 689 20.66 -34.65 28.49
C GLU A 689 19.62 -35.71 28.11
N ASP A 690 18.37 -35.31 27.90
CA ASP A 690 17.27 -36.20 27.52
C ASP A 690 17.24 -36.46 26.00
N ALA A 691 18.16 -35.89 25.21
CA ALA A 691 18.11 -35.99 23.74
C ALA A 691 18.44 -37.38 23.21
N HIS A 692 19.29 -38.13 23.93
CA HIS A 692 19.82 -39.43 23.49
C HIS A 692 20.33 -39.44 22.04
N LEU A 693 20.97 -38.34 21.63
CA LEU A 693 21.36 -38.08 20.24
C LEU A 693 22.27 -39.19 19.68
N GLU A 694 23.28 -39.61 20.44
CA GLU A 694 24.25 -40.62 20.03
C GLU A 694 23.60 -42.00 19.83
N GLU A 695 22.68 -42.40 20.71
CA GLU A 695 21.94 -43.67 20.60
C GLU A 695 20.98 -43.64 19.40
N ALA A 696 20.28 -42.53 19.17
CA ALA A 696 19.42 -42.36 17.99
C ALA A 696 20.23 -42.41 16.67
N LEU A 697 21.44 -41.85 16.67
CA LEU A 697 22.35 -41.85 15.51
C LEU A 697 22.95 -43.24 15.24
N GLU A 698 23.29 -44.00 16.28
CA GLU A 698 23.74 -45.39 16.16
C GLU A 698 22.65 -46.27 15.55
N ILE A 699 21.41 -46.15 16.05
CA ILE A 699 20.26 -46.92 15.54
C ILE A 699 19.97 -46.56 14.07
N ALA A 700 20.05 -45.27 13.71
CA ALA A 700 19.78 -44.80 12.35
C ALA A 700 20.88 -45.12 11.33
N GLY A 701 22.09 -45.45 11.77
CA GLY A 701 23.18 -45.96 10.91
C GLY A 701 23.64 -44.97 9.82
N LEU A 702 23.85 -43.70 10.17
CA LEU A 702 24.28 -42.63 9.23
C LEU A 702 25.81 -42.41 9.16
N GLY A 703 26.57 -42.88 10.15
CA GLY A 703 28.04 -42.80 10.17
C GLY A 703 28.61 -41.40 9.87
N ASP A 704 29.69 -41.35 9.09
CA ASP A 704 30.39 -40.10 8.71
C ASP A 704 29.55 -39.13 7.88
N ALA A 705 28.39 -39.56 7.36
CA ALA A 705 27.52 -38.68 6.60
C ALA A 705 27.01 -37.49 7.42
N LEU A 706 26.91 -37.64 8.74
CA LEU A 706 26.34 -36.65 9.68
C LEU A 706 27.05 -35.29 9.69
N ALA A 707 28.34 -35.26 9.35
CA ALA A 707 29.13 -34.03 9.27
C ALA A 707 28.90 -33.26 7.95
N ARG A 708 28.21 -33.85 6.98
CA ARG A 708 27.94 -33.23 5.66
C ARG A 708 26.60 -32.52 5.66
N ALA A 709 26.51 -31.44 4.87
CA ALA A 709 25.27 -30.69 4.67
C ALA A 709 24.15 -31.56 4.09
N VAL A 710 22.92 -31.42 4.60
CA VAL A 710 21.77 -32.26 4.20
C VAL A 710 21.44 -32.13 2.71
N ARG A 711 21.80 -31.02 2.04
CA ARG A 711 21.66 -30.88 0.58
C ARG A 711 22.38 -31.96 -0.23
N THR A 712 23.43 -32.60 0.32
CA THR A 712 24.18 -33.66 -0.37
C THR A 712 23.63 -35.06 -0.08
N TYR A 713 22.54 -35.17 0.68
CA TYR A 713 21.98 -36.46 1.08
C TYR A 713 21.10 -37.04 -0.03
N SER A 714 21.20 -38.36 -0.24
CA SER A 714 20.23 -39.12 -1.04
C SER A 714 18.87 -39.12 -0.35
N GLN A 715 17.84 -39.59 -1.04
CA GLN A 715 16.51 -39.77 -0.44
C GLN A 715 16.55 -40.73 0.76
N GLY A 716 17.25 -41.86 0.66
CA GLY A 716 17.47 -42.78 1.79
C GLY A 716 18.22 -42.18 2.98
N MET A 717 19.26 -41.37 2.72
CA MET A 717 19.97 -40.68 3.80
C MET A 717 19.07 -39.64 4.50
N ARG A 718 18.21 -38.93 3.76
CA ARG A 718 17.24 -37.99 4.34
C ARG A 718 16.17 -38.70 5.18
N GLN A 719 15.70 -39.86 4.74
CA GLN A 719 14.72 -40.64 5.52
C GLN A 719 15.33 -41.22 6.80
N ARG A 720 16.59 -41.70 6.76
CA ARG A 720 17.29 -42.11 7.99
C ARG A 720 17.50 -40.96 8.97
N LEU A 721 17.83 -39.77 8.46
CA LEU A 721 17.95 -38.59 9.31
C LEU A 721 16.60 -38.21 9.94
N ALA A 722 15.50 -38.36 9.18
CA ALA A 722 14.14 -38.11 9.68
C ALA A 722 13.75 -39.08 10.80
N ILE A 723 14.17 -40.33 10.68
CA ILE A 723 13.93 -41.35 11.71
C ILE A 723 14.81 -41.11 12.92
N ALA A 724 16.08 -40.74 12.73
CA ALA A 724 16.95 -40.30 13.82
C ALA A 724 16.31 -39.13 14.59
N GLN A 725 15.74 -38.15 13.88
CA GLN A 725 15.00 -37.03 14.48
C GLN A 725 13.78 -37.52 15.28
N ALA A 726 13.00 -38.46 14.73
CA ALA A 726 11.84 -39.04 15.41
C ALA A 726 12.23 -39.90 16.63
N MET A 727 13.46 -40.43 16.68
CA MET A 727 14.00 -41.23 17.79
C MET A 727 14.63 -40.38 18.91
N LEU A 728 14.78 -39.06 18.73
CA LEU A 728 15.33 -38.19 19.77
C LEU A 728 14.48 -38.27 21.05
N GLY A 729 15.15 -38.46 22.17
CA GLY A 729 14.52 -38.74 23.46
C GLY A 729 13.97 -40.15 23.63
N LEU A 730 14.33 -41.07 22.73
CA LEU A 730 14.00 -42.51 22.75
C LEU A 730 12.55 -42.81 23.14
N PRO A 731 11.57 -42.25 22.40
CA PRO A 731 10.16 -42.36 22.75
C PRO A 731 9.68 -43.81 22.78
N ASP A 732 8.80 -44.10 23.74
CA ASP A 732 8.21 -45.43 23.94
C ASP A 732 7.33 -45.87 22.75
N LEU A 733 6.80 -44.90 22.00
CA LEU A 733 5.99 -45.10 20.80
C LEU A 733 6.57 -44.30 19.63
N LEU A 734 6.97 -44.99 18.56
CA LEU A 734 7.49 -44.40 17.32
C LEU A 734 6.47 -44.55 16.18
N ILE A 735 6.19 -43.48 15.45
CA ILE A 735 5.16 -43.44 14.40
C ILE A 735 5.78 -42.98 13.09
N LEU A 736 5.68 -43.79 12.05
CA LEU A 736 6.33 -43.57 10.76
C LEU A 736 5.29 -43.64 9.63
N ASP A 737 5.06 -42.52 8.93
CA ASP A 737 4.15 -42.48 7.77
C ASP A 737 4.93 -42.75 6.48
N GLU A 738 4.69 -43.90 5.84
CA GLU A 738 5.31 -44.34 4.57
C GLU A 738 6.86 -44.20 4.56
N PRO A 739 7.59 -44.76 5.55
CA PRO A 739 9.03 -44.51 5.74
C PRO A 739 9.93 -45.09 4.65
N THR A 740 9.41 -45.93 3.77
CA THR A 740 10.13 -46.63 2.69
C THR A 740 9.79 -46.12 1.30
N ASN A 741 8.89 -45.14 1.21
CA ASN A 741 8.45 -44.62 -0.08
C ASN A 741 9.60 -43.97 -0.86
N GLY A 742 9.80 -44.44 -2.10
CA GLY A 742 10.87 -43.97 -2.99
C GLY A 742 12.28 -44.41 -2.62
N LEU A 743 12.43 -45.49 -1.85
CA LEU A 743 13.71 -46.16 -1.59
C LEU A 743 13.96 -47.31 -2.56
N ASP A 744 15.23 -47.61 -2.81
CA ASP A 744 15.64 -48.82 -3.54
C ASP A 744 15.58 -50.07 -2.61
N PRO A 745 15.53 -51.30 -3.16
CA PRO A 745 15.39 -52.51 -2.34
C PRO A 745 16.46 -52.69 -1.23
N PRO A 746 17.75 -52.37 -1.45
CA PRO A 746 18.74 -52.37 -0.37
C PRO A 746 18.41 -51.37 0.76
N GLN A 747 18.02 -50.13 0.43
CA GLN A 747 17.67 -49.11 1.41
C GLN A 747 16.40 -49.48 2.20
N ILE A 748 15.42 -50.14 1.56
CA ILE A 748 14.22 -50.68 2.23
C ILE A 748 14.61 -51.76 3.26
N ARG A 749 15.51 -52.68 2.90
CA ARG A 749 15.98 -53.73 3.82
C ARG A 749 16.68 -53.12 5.03
N GLU A 750 17.57 -52.16 4.80
CA GLU A 750 18.28 -51.47 5.89
C GLU A 750 17.31 -50.67 6.77
N MET A 751 16.30 -50.01 6.19
CA MET A 751 15.27 -49.28 6.94
C MET A 751 14.45 -50.21 7.85
N ARG A 752 14.09 -51.38 7.33
CA ARG A 752 13.40 -52.41 8.09
C ARG A 752 14.20 -52.84 9.32
N GLU A 753 15.50 -53.09 9.15
CA GLU A 753 16.35 -53.48 10.27
C GLU A 753 16.40 -52.40 11.37
N VAL A 754 16.41 -51.12 11.00
CA VAL A 754 16.33 -49.99 11.96
C VAL A 754 15.04 -50.06 12.79
N MET A 755 13.89 -50.29 12.16
CA MET A 755 12.60 -50.42 12.85
C MET A 755 12.55 -51.65 13.76
N ILE A 756 13.04 -52.79 13.29
CA ILE A 756 13.09 -54.04 14.08
C ILE A 756 14.02 -53.89 15.29
N ARG A 757 15.22 -53.30 15.11
CA ARG A 757 16.16 -53.04 16.22
C ARG A 757 15.55 -52.12 17.27
N TYR A 758 14.83 -51.07 16.84
CA TYR A 758 14.16 -50.16 17.76
C TYR A 758 13.06 -50.87 18.57
N ALA A 759 12.27 -51.73 17.93
CA ALA A 759 11.21 -52.50 18.58
C ALA A 759 11.77 -53.60 19.51
N ALA A 760 12.89 -54.24 19.14
CA ALA A 760 13.55 -55.26 19.95
C ALA A 760 14.00 -54.75 21.33
N ALA A 761 14.20 -53.44 21.48
CA ALA A 761 14.45 -52.78 22.77
C ALA A 761 13.19 -52.61 23.65
N GLY A 762 12.06 -53.24 23.30
CA GLY A 762 10.81 -53.21 24.06
C GLY A 762 9.91 -52.00 23.78
N ARG A 763 10.21 -51.24 22.72
CA ARG A 763 9.48 -50.04 22.28
C ARG A 763 8.47 -50.40 21.19
N THR A 764 7.40 -49.62 21.05
CA THR A 764 6.35 -49.88 20.06
C THR A 764 6.55 -49.03 18.81
N VAL A 765 6.39 -49.62 17.62
CA VAL A 765 6.53 -48.93 16.34
C VAL A 765 5.24 -49.07 15.54
N ILE A 766 4.69 -47.95 15.06
CA ILE A 766 3.55 -47.93 14.14
C ILE A 766 4.06 -47.41 12.80
N VAL A 767 3.92 -48.22 11.75
CA VAL A 767 4.30 -47.85 10.39
C VAL A 767 3.06 -47.85 9.50
N SER A 768 2.87 -46.80 8.70
CA SER A 768 1.94 -46.88 7.57
C SER A 768 2.72 -47.29 6.32
N SER A 769 2.15 -48.21 5.54
CA SER A 769 2.70 -48.57 4.25
C SER A 769 1.57 -49.06 3.35
N HIS A 770 1.74 -48.87 2.04
CA HIS A 770 0.92 -49.51 1.00
C HIS A 770 1.63 -50.70 0.33
N LEU A 771 2.89 -50.97 0.71
CA LEU A 771 3.70 -52.06 0.18
C LEU A 771 3.57 -53.31 1.05
N LEU A 772 2.75 -54.25 0.58
CA LEU A 772 2.37 -55.46 1.31
C LEU A 772 3.59 -56.35 1.67
N ALA A 773 4.51 -56.53 0.73
CA ALA A 773 5.71 -57.33 0.94
C ALA A 773 6.65 -56.77 2.03
N GLU A 774 6.61 -55.45 2.27
CA GLU A 774 7.42 -54.84 3.31
C GLU A 774 6.79 -55.04 4.69
N VAL A 775 5.48 -54.84 4.76
CA VAL A 775 4.66 -54.99 5.96
C VAL A 775 4.71 -56.43 6.48
N GLU A 776 4.59 -57.42 5.60
CA GLU A 776 4.70 -58.85 5.95
C GLU A 776 6.04 -59.21 6.60
N GLN A 777 7.13 -58.58 6.15
CA GLN A 777 8.49 -58.88 6.60
C GLN A 777 8.95 -58.05 7.80
N SER A 778 8.22 -56.99 8.17
CA SER A 778 8.64 -56.01 9.18
C SER A 778 7.68 -55.90 10.36
N CYS A 779 6.40 -56.20 10.17
CA CYS A 779 5.36 -56.01 11.17
C CYS A 779 5.04 -57.32 11.89
N THR A 780 4.66 -57.20 13.15
CA THR A 780 4.13 -58.31 13.97
C THR A 780 2.60 -58.38 13.89
N HIS A 781 1.95 -57.22 13.76
CA HIS A 781 0.50 -57.04 13.75
C HIS A 781 0.10 -56.06 12.65
N LEU A 782 -1.09 -56.21 12.10
CA LEU A 782 -1.64 -55.34 11.05
C LEU A 782 -2.97 -54.73 11.45
N VAL A 783 -3.23 -53.55 10.91
CA VAL A 783 -4.54 -52.88 10.91
C VAL A 783 -4.85 -52.54 9.46
N VAL A 784 -5.83 -53.21 8.88
CA VAL A 784 -6.30 -52.99 7.51
C VAL A 784 -7.43 -51.97 7.54
N MET A 785 -7.25 -50.86 6.82
CA MET A 785 -8.21 -49.77 6.69
C MET A 785 -8.69 -49.64 5.25
N ASP A 786 -9.99 -49.38 5.06
CA ASP A 786 -10.58 -48.95 3.80
C ASP A 786 -11.59 -47.83 4.04
N ARG A 787 -11.60 -46.82 3.16
CA ARG A 787 -12.55 -45.67 3.17
C ARG A 787 -12.77 -45.06 4.57
N GLY A 788 -11.71 -44.97 5.38
CA GLY A 788 -11.75 -44.36 6.72
C GLY A 788 -12.23 -45.28 7.85
N ARG A 789 -12.48 -46.57 7.60
CA ARG A 789 -12.95 -47.56 8.60
C ARG A 789 -11.95 -48.69 8.80
N LEU A 790 -12.05 -49.37 9.95
CA LEU A 790 -11.35 -50.61 10.21
C LEU A 790 -12.01 -51.78 9.44
N ILE A 791 -11.21 -52.58 8.73
CA ILE A 791 -11.64 -53.82 8.10
C ILE A 791 -11.24 -55.02 8.96
N GLN A 792 -9.96 -55.11 9.35
CA GLN A 792 -9.44 -56.18 10.18
C GLN A 792 -8.21 -55.71 10.96
N ALA A 793 -8.00 -56.24 12.16
CA ALA A 793 -6.78 -56.05 12.94
C ALA A 793 -6.36 -57.37 13.62
N GLY A 794 -5.06 -57.67 13.66
CA GLY A 794 -4.53 -58.88 14.29
C GLY A 794 -3.07 -59.19 13.93
N PRO A 795 -2.50 -60.29 14.45
CA PRO A 795 -1.17 -60.77 14.07
C PRO A 795 -1.06 -61.04 12.55
N VAL A 796 0.10 -60.75 11.94
CA VAL A 796 0.32 -60.99 10.50
C VAL A 796 0.03 -62.45 10.12
N ALA A 797 0.47 -63.40 10.95
CA ALA A 797 0.30 -64.83 10.70
C ALA A 797 -1.17 -65.27 10.61
N GLU A 798 -2.06 -64.63 11.37
CA GLU A 798 -3.50 -64.94 11.34
C GLU A 798 -4.18 -64.38 10.08
N ILE A 799 -3.63 -63.30 9.51
CA ILE A 799 -4.16 -62.65 8.31
C ILE A 799 -3.64 -63.33 7.02
N VAL A 800 -2.45 -63.94 7.04
CA VAL A 800 -1.84 -64.64 5.89
C VAL A 800 -2.23 -66.14 5.82
N GLY A 801 -2.55 -66.79 6.95
CA GLY A 801 -2.97 -68.20 7.06
C GLY A 801 -1.82 -69.26 6.98
N SER A 802 -2.08 -70.52 7.35
CA SER A 802 -1.08 -71.62 7.44
C SER A 802 -0.46 -72.07 6.10
N GLY A 803 0.84 -72.43 6.12
CA GLY A 803 1.66 -72.79 4.94
C GLY A 803 1.55 -74.22 4.43
N ASP A 804 0.41 -74.89 4.66
CA ASP A 804 0.11 -76.28 4.26
C ASP A 804 -0.39 -76.42 2.81
N THR A 805 -0.40 -75.33 2.05
CA THR A 805 -0.94 -75.25 0.69
C THR A 805 0.17 -74.90 -0.33
N LEU A 806 0.35 -75.76 -1.33
CA LEU A 806 1.36 -75.65 -2.39
C LEU A 806 0.70 -75.39 -3.74
N LEU A 807 1.34 -74.56 -4.57
CA LEU A 807 1.01 -74.42 -5.98
C LEU A 807 2.01 -75.24 -6.81
N ILE A 808 1.49 -76.22 -7.55
CA ILE A 808 2.22 -77.00 -8.54
C ILE A 808 1.96 -76.36 -9.90
N GLY A 809 2.95 -75.68 -10.46
CA GLY A 809 2.86 -75.14 -11.83
C GLY A 809 3.07 -76.25 -12.84
N THR A 810 2.07 -76.54 -13.68
CA THR A 810 2.10 -77.65 -14.66
C THR A 810 2.35 -77.19 -16.10
N GLY A 811 2.46 -75.87 -16.32
CA GLY A 811 2.71 -75.25 -17.65
C GLY A 811 1.51 -75.26 -18.60
N SER A 812 0.51 -76.09 -18.34
CA SER A 812 -0.76 -76.22 -19.06
C SER A 812 -1.90 -76.46 -18.07
N PRO A 813 -3.16 -76.08 -18.38
CA PRO A 813 -4.31 -76.41 -17.55
C PRO A 813 -4.42 -77.92 -17.31
N VAL A 814 -4.62 -78.32 -16.07
CA VAL A 814 -4.73 -79.73 -15.68
C VAL A 814 -6.18 -80.19 -15.85
N GLU A 815 -6.39 -81.28 -16.58
CA GLU A 815 -7.72 -81.85 -16.77
C GLU A 815 -8.27 -82.41 -15.44
N GLU A 816 -9.58 -82.27 -15.23
CA GLU A 816 -10.30 -82.64 -14.02
C GLU A 816 -10.05 -84.09 -13.52
N PRO A 817 -9.93 -85.12 -14.39
CA PRO A 817 -9.59 -86.48 -13.96
C PRO A 817 -8.20 -86.61 -13.32
N VAL A 818 -7.27 -85.71 -13.65
CA VAL A 818 -5.93 -85.66 -13.06
C VAL A 818 -5.99 -84.96 -11.70
N VAL A 819 -6.79 -83.91 -11.55
CA VAL A 819 -7.02 -83.21 -10.27
C VAL A 819 -7.58 -84.18 -9.22
N GLU A 820 -8.57 -84.99 -9.58
CA GLU A 820 -9.16 -85.99 -8.68
C GLU A 820 -8.15 -87.08 -8.29
N LYS A 821 -7.34 -87.56 -9.25
CA LYS A 821 -6.29 -88.55 -8.96
C LYS A 821 -5.23 -88.01 -8.00
N VAL A 822 -4.83 -86.75 -8.15
CA VAL A 822 -3.88 -86.10 -7.25
C VAL A 822 -4.49 -85.87 -5.87
N GLY A 823 -5.77 -85.49 -5.81
CA GLY A 823 -6.51 -85.36 -4.56
C GLY A 823 -6.66 -86.67 -3.78
N ALA A 824 -6.57 -87.82 -4.46
CA ALA A 824 -6.63 -89.15 -3.84
C ALA A 824 -5.25 -89.71 -3.43
N LEU A 825 -4.16 -88.98 -3.64
CA LEU A 825 -2.82 -89.44 -3.27
C LEU A 825 -2.63 -89.46 -1.73
N PRO A 826 -1.89 -90.45 -1.18
CA PRO A 826 -1.62 -90.49 0.24
C PRO A 826 -0.82 -89.25 0.71
N GLY A 827 -1.36 -88.53 1.70
CA GLY A 827 -0.74 -87.32 2.25
C GLY A 827 -1.19 -86.01 1.59
N VAL A 828 -2.17 -86.07 0.67
CA VAL A 828 -2.84 -84.90 0.10
C VAL A 828 -4.23 -84.75 0.71
N ALA A 829 -4.46 -83.63 1.39
CA ALA A 829 -5.76 -83.31 2.00
C ALA A 829 -6.80 -82.89 0.94
N SER A 830 -6.37 -82.18 -0.10
CA SER A 830 -7.22 -81.75 -1.21
C SER A 830 -6.38 -81.22 -2.37
N ALA A 831 -6.85 -81.41 -3.61
CA ALA A 831 -6.27 -80.78 -4.80
C ALA A 831 -7.36 -80.08 -5.63
N VAL A 832 -7.07 -78.89 -6.15
CA VAL A 832 -8.00 -78.08 -6.96
C VAL A 832 -7.25 -77.51 -8.16
N ALA A 833 -7.90 -77.47 -9.33
CA ALA A 833 -7.36 -76.76 -10.49
C ALA A 833 -7.25 -75.25 -10.20
N ALA A 834 -6.12 -74.66 -10.56
CA ALA A 834 -5.88 -73.22 -10.42
C ALA A 834 -5.25 -72.65 -11.70
N GLU A 835 -5.31 -71.34 -11.85
CA GLU A 835 -4.71 -70.67 -13.00
C GLU A 835 -3.19 -70.90 -12.99
N GLY A 836 -2.67 -71.62 -14.01
CA GLY A 836 -1.26 -71.99 -14.11
C GLY A 836 -0.87 -73.36 -13.52
N GLY A 837 -1.81 -74.13 -12.96
CA GLY A 837 -1.58 -75.53 -12.58
C GLY A 837 -2.53 -76.09 -11.51
N LEU A 838 -1.97 -76.63 -10.42
CA LEU A 838 -2.71 -77.34 -9.39
C LEU A 838 -2.42 -76.79 -7.99
N LEU A 839 -3.45 -76.44 -7.23
CA LEU A 839 -3.36 -76.03 -5.83
C LEU A 839 -3.59 -77.25 -4.94
N VAL A 840 -2.57 -77.67 -4.19
CA VAL A 840 -2.58 -78.89 -3.39
C VAL A 840 -2.39 -78.54 -1.91
N ARG A 841 -3.33 -78.93 -1.07
CA ARG A 841 -3.18 -78.88 0.39
C ARG A 841 -2.68 -80.24 0.89
N LEU A 842 -1.60 -80.24 1.64
CA LEU A 842 -1.04 -81.45 2.22
C LEU A 842 -1.72 -81.79 3.55
N ASP A 843 -1.81 -83.08 3.85
CA ASP A 843 -2.14 -83.53 5.21
C ASP A 843 -0.98 -83.23 6.17
N PRO A 844 -1.20 -83.23 7.50
CA PRO A 844 -0.15 -82.95 8.49
C PRO A 844 1.11 -83.82 8.38
N ASP A 845 0.96 -85.06 7.88
CA ASP A 845 2.05 -86.03 7.67
C ASP A 845 2.55 -86.04 6.21
N GLY A 846 2.01 -85.17 5.35
CA GLY A 846 2.35 -85.03 3.94
C GLY A 846 3.66 -84.29 3.71
N SER A 847 4.41 -84.66 2.66
CA SER A 847 5.65 -84.00 2.25
C SER A 847 5.56 -83.54 0.81
N ALA A 848 5.99 -82.30 0.55
CA ALA A 848 6.10 -81.73 -0.79
C ALA A 848 6.98 -82.59 -1.71
N GLU A 849 8.05 -83.18 -1.18
CA GLU A 849 8.98 -84.02 -1.93
C GLU A 849 8.32 -85.33 -2.38
N ARG A 850 7.52 -85.94 -1.50
CA ARG A 850 6.75 -87.16 -1.84
C ARG A 850 5.66 -86.85 -2.85
N LEU A 851 4.96 -85.73 -2.68
CA LEU A 851 3.95 -85.27 -3.64
C LEU A 851 4.55 -85.11 -5.04
N VAL A 852 5.72 -84.48 -5.16
CA VAL A 852 6.39 -84.31 -6.47
C VAL A 852 6.77 -85.65 -7.10
N VAL A 853 7.27 -86.60 -6.32
CA VAL A 853 7.59 -87.95 -6.83
C VAL A 853 6.34 -88.66 -7.35
N GLU A 854 5.23 -88.60 -6.62
CA GLU A 854 3.97 -89.22 -7.03
C GLU A 854 3.33 -88.52 -8.24
N LEU A 855 3.44 -87.19 -8.33
CA LEU A 855 3.00 -86.42 -9.50
C LEU A 855 3.76 -86.81 -10.77
N VAL A 856 5.08 -86.99 -10.68
CA VAL A 856 5.90 -87.45 -11.81
C VAL A 856 5.57 -88.90 -12.18
N ARG A 857 5.30 -89.79 -11.21
CA ARG A 857 4.87 -91.18 -11.47
C ARG A 857 3.53 -91.26 -12.19
N LEU A 858 2.62 -90.32 -11.91
CA LEU A 858 1.33 -90.19 -12.59
C LEU A 858 1.44 -89.49 -13.96
N GLU A 859 2.67 -89.23 -14.43
CA GLU A 859 2.97 -88.50 -15.68
C GLU A 859 2.39 -87.08 -15.72
N VAL A 860 2.16 -86.46 -14.55
CA VAL A 860 1.73 -85.06 -14.45
C VAL A 860 2.95 -84.17 -14.67
N PRO A 861 2.94 -83.26 -15.68
CA PRO A 861 4.07 -82.37 -15.91
C PRO A 861 4.22 -81.38 -14.75
N VAL A 862 5.38 -81.37 -14.09
CA VAL A 862 5.70 -80.44 -13.00
C VAL A 862 6.76 -79.46 -13.49
N ALA A 863 6.37 -78.21 -13.75
CA ALA A 863 7.26 -77.14 -14.18
C ALA A 863 7.80 -76.30 -13.01
N SER A 864 7.02 -76.14 -11.94
CA SER A 864 7.47 -75.48 -10.71
C SER A 864 6.66 -75.96 -9.51
N VAL A 865 7.25 -75.87 -8.32
CA VAL A 865 6.59 -76.19 -7.04
C VAL A 865 6.96 -75.09 -6.07
N GLY A 866 5.96 -74.42 -5.50
CA GLY A 866 6.18 -73.37 -4.52
C GLY A 866 5.04 -73.26 -3.52
N PRO A 867 5.31 -72.73 -2.32
CA PRO A 867 4.25 -72.41 -1.37
C PRO A 867 3.31 -71.36 -1.97
N HIS A 868 2.01 -71.58 -1.85
CA HIS A 868 1.03 -70.58 -2.21
C HIS A 868 0.87 -69.63 -1.03
N ARG A 869 1.40 -68.38 -1.12
CA ARG A 869 0.86 -67.14 -0.50
C ARG A 869 1.86 -65.97 -0.54
N ARG A 870 1.35 -64.77 -0.85
CA ARG A 870 1.86 -63.47 -0.40
C ARG A 870 0.73 -62.72 0.33
N LEU A 871 1.05 -61.82 1.26
CA LEU A 871 0.08 -60.91 1.91
C LEU A 871 -0.82 -60.16 0.89
N GLU A 872 -0.33 -60.03 -0.34
CA GLU A 872 -1.03 -59.46 -1.51
C GLU A 872 -2.39 -60.10 -1.79
N ASP A 873 -2.48 -61.43 -1.80
CA ASP A 873 -3.71 -62.14 -2.18
C ASP A 873 -4.78 -62.05 -1.07
N ALA A 874 -4.34 -62.11 0.20
CA ALA A 874 -5.22 -61.94 1.36
C ALA A 874 -5.80 -60.51 1.43
N PHE A 875 -4.97 -59.50 1.15
CA PHE A 875 -5.39 -58.09 1.13
C PHE A 875 -6.41 -57.79 0.02
N LEU A 876 -6.20 -58.32 -1.19
CA LEU A 876 -7.13 -58.18 -2.31
C LEU A 876 -8.49 -58.82 -2.00
N THR A 877 -8.50 -59.96 -1.31
CA THR A 877 -9.74 -60.61 -0.86
C THR A 877 -10.49 -59.77 0.19
N LEU A 878 -9.77 -59.19 1.16
CA LEU A 878 -10.35 -58.39 2.23
C LEU A 878 -10.95 -57.04 1.77
N ILE A 879 -10.39 -56.46 0.71
CA ILE A 879 -10.90 -55.19 0.14
C ILE A 879 -11.92 -55.44 -0.98
N GLY A 880 -11.71 -56.47 -1.80
CA GLY A 880 -12.59 -56.82 -2.93
C GLY A 880 -13.93 -57.46 -2.52
N GLY A 881 -14.00 -58.10 -1.35
CA GLY A 881 -15.23 -58.71 -0.82
C GLY A 881 -16.23 -57.73 -0.18
N ALA A 882 -15.91 -56.44 -0.10
CA ALA A 882 -16.78 -55.40 0.44
C ALA A 882 -17.37 -54.51 -0.68
N ALA A 883 -17.95 -55.14 -1.70
CA ALA A 883 -18.71 -54.52 -2.78
C ALA A 883 -20.22 -54.79 -2.66
#